data_AF-A0A5N7DCD0-F1
#
_entry.id   AF-A0A5N7DCD0-F1
#
_cell.length_a   1.000
_cell.length_b   1.000
_cell.length_c   1.000
_cell.angle_alpha   90.00
_cell.angle_beta   90.00
_cell.angle_gamma   90.00
#
_symmetry.space_group_name_H-M   'P 1'
#
loop_
_entity.id
_entity.type
_entity.pdbx_description
1 polymer ?
#
loop_
_entity_poly.entity_id
_entity_poly.type
_entity_poly.pdbx_seq_one_letter_code
_entity_poly.pdbx_strand_id
1 'polypeptide(L)'
;MTADLEHTRSICQKASRPPVKLACLSCRALRIRCDGQTACSNCDAKGRSCSYVPSRRGGPRSCSNRKHKAAAVRLETVTSVVEGESRLPKASSKTGMSPLSGGEWVHQLGGLCGPGAGLRSVEMPFAEIDSIFDSIFGAHADEINPDSNLKSVSNPVRLYGSNEDILDAYYVFIHPYFPILPPSEHQPVSSRPLARGPPTFEPTSPLSLAISAILSLIPHPNERNSKTTEYLKRRREYAHCFAQTALGVIERDYELLSMGQNSQTGPADTTKAFERVPFHPKLEVPLEGVVTLSILSIYEYAQRGNIDNMLQRANQALALAMSMSLHEAVEEEQYADSKRRVWWMTYMMACQAAAISGTSPAFDLYDPWFVTPYPEGWKLIVEAQQVLVESAGFANDLDKTMLEADDTSWVSKRMKELDRQISSLLFCSRDAPLVSQMAPQPESIECMTSKAMRDFAEIKLHTARIKLHRLCAFQDILSGSIRHPEVSIPTDSNSRMDMPLEMSSDSSLVEDFSLMSQIHKLQMPFSSEESSKICLHAALNIVTLLDNLLYPNHTSDILANTQYARGGCGNELPRTMPTVVCCGVQSSYAMLMLGLKARAIQHTAPDDINALDTTSLSDFRNELYHNLRLIVKFLENYSIAFEAIQGISDKLNQAIDREFLA
;
A
#
# COMPACT_ATOMS: atom_id res chain seq x y z
N MET A 1 -12.75 -9.82 -59.05
CA MET A 1 -13.69 -10.96 -59.11
C MET A 1 -14.01 -11.36 -57.69
N THR A 2 -15.28 -11.18 -57.34
CA THR A 2 -15.93 -11.42 -56.04
C THR A 2 -16.31 -12.89 -55.87
N ALA A 3 -16.06 -13.45 -54.68
CA ALA A 3 -16.74 -14.57 -54.00
C ALA A 3 -15.90 -14.90 -52.74
N ASP A 4 -16.41 -15.25 -51.57
CA ASP A 4 -17.79 -15.48 -51.12
C ASP A 4 -17.81 -15.37 -49.59
N LEU A 5 -18.85 -14.73 -49.05
CA LEU A 5 -19.01 -14.31 -47.66
C LEU A 5 -20.17 -15.10 -47.04
N GLU A 6 -20.09 -16.43 -46.99
CA GLU A 6 -21.19 -17.23 -46.43
C GLU A 6 -20.76 -18.64 -45.98
N HIS A 7 -19.96 -18.74 -44.91
CA HIS A 7 -19.75 -20.05 -44.23
C HIS A 7 -19.44 -20.00 -42.73
N THR A 8 -20.03 -19.05 -41.99
CA THR A 8 -19.99 -19.11 -40.51
C THR A 8 -21.29 -18.58 -39.88
N ARG A 9 -22.42 -19.18 -40.26
CA ARG A 9 -23.69 -19.04 -39.53
C ARG A 9 -24.30 -20.42 -39.33
N SER A 10 -23.93 -21.10 -38.25
CA SER A 10 -24.76 -22.13 -37.60
C SER A 10 -24.04 -22.76 -36.39
N ILE A 11 -23.78 -22.01 -35.32
CA ILE A 11 -23.90 -22.54 -33.95
C ILE A 11 -24.61 -21.49 -33.09
N CYS A 12 -25.90 -21.75 -32.96
CA CYS A 12 -26.99 -21.12 -32.25
C CYS A 12 -26.67 -20.20 -31.06
N GLN A 13 -27.15 -18.96 -31.18
CA GLN A 13 -27.61 -18.10 -30.09
C GLN A 13 -28.40 -18.91 -29.05
N LYS A 14 -28.01 -18.83 -27.77
CA LYS A 14 -28.95 -18.96 -26.65
C LYS A 14 -28.87 -17.67 -25.85
N ALA A 15 -29.91 -16.85 -26.01
CA ALA A 15 -30.11 -15.58 -25.33
C ALA A 15 -29.86 -15.70 -23.82
N SER A 16 -28.94 -14.89 -23.31
CA SER A 16 -28.71 -14.66 -21.89
C SER A 16 -29.92 -13.93 -21.30
N ARG A 17 -30.86 -14.69 -20.73
CA ARG A 17 -31.90 -14.12 -19.86
C ARG A 17 -31.21 -13.45 -18.65
N PRO A 18 -31.70 -12.28 -18.20
CA PRO A 18 -31.16 -11.61 -17.02
C PRO A 18 -31.21 -12.53 -15.79
N PRO A 19 -30.26 -12.40 -14.84
CA PRO A 19 -30.21 -13.25 -13.66
C PRO A 19 -31.49 -13.12 -12.84
N VAL A 20 -32.08 -14.27 -12.52
CA VAL A 20 -33.32 -14.34 -11.74
C VAL A 20 -33.04 -13.89 -10.31
N LYS A 21 -33.87 -12.98 -9.78
CA LYS A 21 -33.68 -12.37 -8.45
C LYS A 21 -33.71 -13.38 -7.29
N LEU A 22 -34.42 -14.49 -7.44
CA LEU A 22 -34.60 -15.56 -6.44
C LEU A 22 -34.66 -16.93 -7.11
N ALA A 23 -33.81 -17.88 -6.70
CA ALA A 23 -33.89 -19.29 -7.09
C ALA A 23 -34.82 -20.06 -6.13
N CYS A 24 -35.53 -21.09 -6.62
CA CYS A 24 -36.38 -21.94 -5.79
C CYS A 24 -35.55 -22.77 -4.80
N LEU A 25 -36.17 -23.26 -3.72
CA LEU A 25 -35.48 -24.01 -2.66
C LEU A 25 -34.75 -25.25 -3.19
N SER A 26 -35.40 -25.98 -4.09
CA SER A 26 -34.85 -27.21 -4.68
C SER A 26 -33.61 -26.94 -5.55
N CYS A 27 -33.64 -25.91 -6.40
CA CYS A 27 -32.47 -25.53 -7.21
C CYS A 27 -31.35 -24.92 -6.36
N ARG A 28 -31.69 -24.21 -5.28
CA ARG A 28 -30.72 -23.65 -4.32
C ARG A 28 -29.97 -24.75 -3.57
N ALA A 29 -30.68 -25.76 -3.05
CA ALA A 29 -30.08 -26.90 -2.36
C ALA A 29 -29.12 -27.68 -3.26
N LEU A 30 -29.44 -27.80 -4.55
CA LEU A 30 -28.65 -28.52 -5.54
C LEU A 30 -27.57 -27.66 -6.21
N ARG A 31 -27.46 -26.36 -5.89
CA ARG A 31 -26.53 -25.41 -6.51
C ARG A 31 -26.60 -25.38 -8.06
N ILE A 32 -27.81 -25.50 -8.62
CA ILE A 32 -28.06 -25.45 -10.08
C ILE A 32 -28.86 -24.20 -10.48
N ARG A 33 -28.76 -23.79 -11.75
CA ARG A 33 -29.48 -22.61 -12.26
C ARG A 33 -31.00 -22.79 -12.19
N CYS A 34 -31.70 -21.74 -11.76
CA CYS A 34 -33.15 -21.65 -11.70
C CYS A 34 -33.63 -20.59 -12.69
N ASP A 35 -34.68 -20.87 -13.45
CA ASP A 35 -35.25 -19.96 -14.46
C ASP A 35 -36.36 -19.06 -13.90
N GLY A 36 -36.75 -19.24 -12.64
CA GLY A 36 -37.60 -18.29 -11.90
C GLY A 36 -39.10 -18.38 -12.18
N GLN A 37 -39.54 -19.38 -12.94
CA GLN A 37 -40.96 -19.61 -13.22
C GLN A 37 -41.68 -20.21 -11.99
N THR A 38 -43.02 -20.12 -11.96
CA THR A 38 -43.87 -20.64 -10.87
C THR A 38 -43.56 -22.11 -10.55
N ALA A 39 -43.40 -22.93 -11.59
CA ALA A 39 -42.68 -24.19 -11.54
C ALA A 39 -41.44 -24.07 -12.45
N CYS A 40 -40.24 -24.06 -11.87
CA CYS A 40 -39.01 -23.89 -12.65
C CYS A 40 -38.76 -25.11 -13.54
N SER A 41 -38.21 -24.92 -14.74
CA SER A 41 -38.03 -25.99 -15.74
C SER A 41 -37.24 -27.19 -15.19
N ASN A 42 -36.30 -26.94 -14.27
CA ASN A 42 -35.51 -27.99 -13.62
C ASN A 42 -36.28 -28.80 -12.57
N CYS A 43 -37.25 -28.19 -11.89
CA CYS A 43 -38.10 -28.92 -10.94
C CYS A 43 -39.21 -29.69 -11.67
N ASP A 44 -39.75 -29.11 -12.75
CA ASP A 44 -40.77 -29.75 -13.57
C ASP A 44 -40.24 -31.00 -14.27
N ALA A 45 -39.09 -30.90 -14.94
CA ALA A 45 -38.42 -32.05 -15.56
C ALA A 45 -38.03 -33.17 -14.58
N LYS A 46 -37.90 -32.87 -13.28
CA LYS A 46 -37.53 -33.83 -12.24
C LYS A 46 -38.71 -34.27 -11.37
N GLY A 47 -39.94 -33.81 -11.66
CA GLY A 47 -41.14 -34.13 -10.90
C GLY A 47 -41.05 -33.73 -9.42
N ARG A 48 -40.41 -32.60 -9.11
CA ARG A 48 -40.18 -32.14 -7.72
C ARG A 48 -41.02 -30.91 -7.38
N SER A 49 -41.38 -30.79 -6.10
CA SER A 49 -42.04 -29.58 -5.59
C SER A 49 -41.15 -28.35 -5.75
N CYS A 50 -41.61 -27.37 -6.51
CA CYS A 50 -40.96 -26.07 -6.70
C CYS A 50 -41.60 -25.04 -5.78
N SER A 51 -40.86 -24.56 -4.77
CA SER A 51 -41.33 -23.53 -3.84
C SER A 51 -40.33 -22.40 -3.71
N TYR A 52 -40.85 -21.18 -3.60
CA TYR A 52 -40.10 -19.96 -3.38
C TYR A 52 -40.49 -19.39 -2.02
N VAL A 53 -39.50 -18.97 -1.24
CA VAL A 53 -39.72 -18.29 0.05
C VAL A 53 -39.14 -16.89 -0.08
N PRO A 54 -39.88 -15.83 0.31
CA PRO A 54 -39.33 -14.48 0.32
C PRO A 54 -38.09 -14.40 1.21
N SER A 55 -37.02 -13.79 0.71
CA SER A 55 -35.81 -13.53 1.48
C SER A 55 -36.12 -12.67 2.69
N ARG A 56 -35.79 -13.15 3.91
CA ARG A 56 -35.84 -12.34 5.14
C ARG A 56 -34.61 -11.45 5.35
N ARG A 57 -33.67 -11.40 4.39
CA ARG A 57 -32.57 -10.44 4.40
C ARG A 57 -33.01 -9.15 3.70
N GLY A 58 -33.20 -8.09 4.48
CA GLY A 58 -33.12 -6.67 4.06
C GLY A 58 -34.25 -6.16 3.17
N GLY A 59 -35.06 -5.23 3.71
CA GLY A 59 -36.05 -4.48 2.97
C GLY A 59 -35.47 -3.56 1.88
N PRO A 60 -36.34 -2.88 1.10
CA PRO A 60 -35.93 -2.12 -0.09
C PRO A 60 -35.08 -0.90 0.28
N ARG A 61 -33.86 -0.80 -0.28
CA ARG A 61 -33.09 0.46 -0.31
C ARG A 61 -33.82 1.46 -1.21
N SER A 62 -34.30 2.57 -0.66
CA SER A 62 -34.90 3.66 -1.43
C SER A 62 -33.82 4.39 -2.24
N CYS A 63 -33.80 4.15 -3.55
CA CYS A 63 -33.14 5.07 -4.48
C CYS A 63 -34.02 6.31 -4.66
N SER A 64 -33.84 7.32 -3.80
CA SER A 64 -34.33 8.67 -4.07
C SER A 64 -33.46 9.30 -5.15
N ASN A 65 -33.82 9.10 -6.42
CA ASN A 65 -33.61 10.03 -7.54
C ASN A 65 -33.99 9.32 -8.84
N ARG A 66 -35.27 9.39 -9.22
CA ARG A 66 -35.77 9.27 -10.61
C ARG A 66 -37.30 9.33 -10.66
N LYS A 67 -37.87 10.50 -10.43
CA LYS A 67 -39.10 11.01 -11.06
C LYS A 67 -38.89 12.53 -11.14
N HIS A 68 -38.71 13.13 -12.30
CA HIS A 68 -39.84 13.61 -13.08
C HIS A 68 -39.66 13.44 -14.61
N LYS A 69 -40.82 13.21 -15.23
CA LYS A 69 -41.13 12.89 -16.61
C LYS A 69 -40.81 14.00 -17.62
N ALA A 70 -40.60 13.57 -18.86
CA ALA A 70 -40.80 14.34 -20.08
C ALA A 70 -42.29 14.69 -20.30
N ALA A 71 -42.56 15.94 -20.75
CA ALA A 71 -43.65 16.33 -21.65
C ALA A 71 -43.42 17.78 -22.13
N ALA A 72 -43.75 18.06 -23.38
CA ALA A 72 -43.38 19.24 -24.16
C ALA A 72 -44.46 20.35 -24.24
N VAL A 73 -44.04 21.51 -24.80
CA VAL A 73 -44.79 22.55 -25.57
C VAL A 73 -45.05 23.93 -24.90
N ARG A 74 -44.42 24.98 -25.52
CA ARG A 74 -44.74 26.43 -25.82
C ARG A 74 -45.58 27.26 -24.82
N LEU A 75 -45.39 28.57 -24.55
CA LEU A 75 -45.05 29.76 -25.37
C LEU A 75 -44.82 31.01 -24.45
N GLU A 76 -43.86 31.85 -24.83
CA GLU A 76 -43.66 33.34 -24.71
C GLU A 76 -44.00 34.26 -23.50
N THR A 77 -42.97 35.07 -23.15
CA THR A 77 -42.89 36.54 -22.91
C THR A 77 -43.50 37.18 -21.64
N VAL A 78 -42.65 37.83 -20.81
CA VAL A 78 -42.53 39.31 -20.59
C VAL A 78 -41.68 39.60 -19.33
N THR A 79 -40.82 40.60 -19.48
CA THR A 79 -39.81 41.27 -18.63
C THR A 79 -40.27 41.92 -17.30
N SER A 80 -39.39 41.97 -16.28
CA SER A 80 -38.78 43.21 -15.69
C SER A 80 -38.08 42.94 -14.33
N VAL A 81 -36.76 43.15 -14.22
CA VAL A 81 -36.00 44.25 -13.57
C VAL A 81 -36.19 44.41 -12.04
N VAL A 82 -35.13 44.20 -11.25
CA VAL A 82 -34.42 45.16 -10.35
C VAL A 82 -33.51 44.42 -9.36
N GLU A 83 -32.35 45.03 -9.14
CA GLU A 83 -31.13 44.64 -8.41
C GLU A 83 -31.28 44.43 -6.89
N GLY A 84 -30.31 43.69 -6.32
CA GLY A 84 -30.07 43.61 -4.88
C GLY A 84 -28.79 42.81 -4.56
N GLU A 85 -27.73 43.53 -4.22
CA GLU A 85 -26.37 43.06 -3.95
C GLU A 85 -26.22 42.08 -2.77
N SER A 86 -25.20 41.21 -2.91
CA SER A 86 -24.25 40.70 -1.92
C SER A 86 -24.69 40.45 -0.45
N ARG A 87 -24.45 39.22 0.04
CA ARG A 87 -23.69 38.92 1.28
C ARG A 87 -23.55 37.41 1.51
N LEU A 88 -22.30 36.97 1.74
CA LEU A 88 -21.96 35.67 2.35
C LEU A 88 -22.65 35.49 3.70
N PRO A 89 -22.98 34.25 4.12
CA PRO A 89 -23.07 33.90 5.53
C PRO A 89 -21.78 33.21 6.01
N LYS A 90 -21.27 33.77 7.11
CA LYS A 90 -20.18 33.28 7.96
C LYS A 90 -20.54 31.96 8.64
N ALA A 91 -19.46 31.23 8.97
CA ALA A 91 -19.42 30.05 9.83
C ALA A 91 -20.06 30.25 11.21
N SER A 92 -20.76 29.22 11.70
CA SER A 92 -20.55 28.59 13.01
C SER A 92 -21.48 27.40 13.24
N SER A 93 -20.94 26.25 13.61
CA SER A 93 -21.25 25.60 14.89
C SER A 93 -20.38 24.35 15.05
N LYS A 94 -19.45 24.45 15.99
CA LYS A 94 -18.71 23.31 16.55
C LYS A 94 -19.68 22.57 17.47
N THR A 95 -20.00 21.32 17.15
CA THR A 95 -20.53 20.38 18.14
C THR A 95 -19.35 19.56 18.63
N GLY A 96 -18.81 19.95 19.78
CA GLY A 96 -17.76 19.18 20.47
C GLY A 96 -18.32 17.82 20.88
N MET A 97 -17.67 16.76 20.45
CA MET A 97 -17.83 15.42 21.01
C MET A 97 -17.18 15.39 22.39
N SER A 98 -17.88 14.80 23.37
CA SER A 98 -17.37 14.53 24.72
C SER A 98 -16.10 13.66 24.63
N PRO A 99 -15.09 13.81 25.52
CA PRO A 99 -13.90 12.97 25.48
C PRO A 99 -14.29 11.55 25.88
N LEU A 100 -14.29 10.64 24.91
CA LEU A 100 -14.46 9.21 25.15
C LEU A 100 -13.29 8.68 26.00
N SER A 101 -13.60 7.71 26.85
CA SER A 101 -12.71 7.07 27.85
C SER A 101 -11.31 6.75 27.32
N GLY A 102 -10.27 6.93 28.14
CA GLY A 102 -8.86 6.68 27.77
C GLY A 102 -8.59 5.27 27.22
N GLY A 103 -9.38 4.26 27.62
CA GLY A 103 -9.28 2.91 27.07
C GLY A 103 -9.66 2.80 25.59
N GLU A 104 -10.64 3.58 25.14
CA GLU A 104 -11.07 3.60 23.73
C GLU A 104 -10.00 4.28 22.84
N TRP A 105 -9.30 5.28 23.37
CA TRP A 105 -8.20 5.93 22.67
C TRP A 105 -7.02 4.98 22.44
N VAL A 106 -6.61 4.24 23.48
CA VAL A 106 -5.53 3.24 23.37
C VAL A 106 -5.90 2.15 22.36
N HIS A 107 -7.15 1.69 22.35
CA HIS A 107 -7.65 0.74 21.35
C HIS A 107 -7.60 1.32 19.92
N GLN A 108 -7.98 2.59 19.74
CA GLN A 108 -7.88 3.26 18.44
C GLN A 108 -6.43 3.36 17.94
N LEU A 109 -5.46 3.62 18.84
CA LEU A 109 -4.03 3.59 18.52
C LEU A 109 -3.53 2.18 18.18
N GLY A 110 -4.09 1.14 18.81
CA GLY A 110 -3.85 -0.26 18.44
C GLY A 110 -4.14 -0.54 16.97
N GLY A 111 -5.10 0.17 16.37
CA GLY A 111 -5.37 0.12 14.92
C GLY A 111 -4.21 0.57 14.02
N LEU A 112 -3.21 1.29 14.55
CA LEU A 112 -1.98 1.64 13.81
C LEU A 112 -0.96 0.49 13.76
N CYS A 113 -1.17 -0.56 14.56
CA CYS A 113 -0.35 -1.77 14.58
C CYS A 113 -0.86 -2.88 13.65
N GLY A 114 -2.11 -2.80 13.19
CA GLY A 114 -2.74 -3.84 12.39
C GLY A 114 -2.37 -3.82 10.90
N PRO A 115 -2.66 -4.91 10.17
CA PRO A 115 -2.47 -4.97 8.72
C PRO A 115 -3.20 -3.83 8.02
N GLY A 116 -2.47 -3.07 7.20
CA GLY A 116 -3.07 -1.97 6.42
C GLY A 116 -3.47 -0.75 7.21
N ALA A 117 -2.93 -0.58 8.42
CA ALA A 117 -3.16 0.56 9.30
C ALA A 117 -3.21 1.90 8.55
N GLY A 118 -4.44 2.39 8.31
CA GLY A 118 -4.69 3.68 7.68
C GLY A 118 -4.66 3.72 6.16
N LEU A 119 -4.39 2.61 5.46
CA LEU A 119 -4.50 2.58 4.01
C LEU A 119 -5.94 2.87 3.58
N ARG A 120 -6.07 3.74 2.58
CA ARG A 120 -7.34 3.97 1.90
C ARG A 120 -7.49 2.95 0.77
N SER A 121 -8.62 2.23 0.74
CA SER A 121 -8.98 1.44 -0.44
C SER A 121 -9.37 2.37 -1.60
N VAL A 122 -8.70 2.20 -2.74
CA VAL A 122 -8.95 2.93 -3.98
C VAL A 122 -9.42 1.92 -5.03
N GLU A 123 -10.74 1.77 -5.17
CA GLU A 123 -11.37 0.90 -6.17
C GLU A 123 -11.85 1.69 -7.39
N MET A 124 -11.81 1.04 -8.57
CA MET A 124 -12.39 1.54 -9.82
C MET A 124 -13.49 0.56 -10.29
N PRO A 125 -14.70 1.02 -10.64
CA PRO A 125 -15.74 0.15 -11.18
C PRO A 125 -15.37 -0.40 -12.57
N PHE A 126 -15.57 -1.71 -12.80
CA PHE A 126 -15.23 -2.38 -14.06
C PHE A 126 -15.83 -1.75 -15.33
N ALA A 127 -17.01 -1.12 -15.25
CA ALA A 127 -17.66 -0.49 -16.39
C ALA A 127 -16.96 0.80 -16.88
N GLU A 128 -16.11 1.40 -16.06
CA GLU A 128 -15.29 2.56 -16.46
C GLU A 128 -14.03 2.11 -17.24
N ILE A 129 -13.62 0.84 -17.13
CA ILE A 129 -12.35 0.32 -17.64
C ILE A 129 -12.33 0.20 -19.17
N ASP A 130 -13.33 -0.46 -19.76
CA ASP A 130 -13.39 -0.68 -21.22
C ASP A 130 -13.54 0.64 -21.99
N SER A 131 -14.36 1.56 -21.46
CA SER A 131 -14.55 2.89 -22.04
C SER A 131 -13.30 3.77 -21.97
N ILE A 132 -12.41 3.54 -21.00
CA ILE A 132 -11.15 4.28 -20.83
C ILE A 132 -10.09 3.74 -21.79
N PHE A 133 -9.99 2.42 -21.96
CA PHE A 133 -9.09 1.82 -22.93
C PHE A 133 -9.35 2.35 -24.34
N ASP A 134 -10.62 2.37 -24.76
CA ASP A 134 -11.02 2.93 -26.05
C ASP A 134 -10.78 4.45 -26.15
N SER A 135 -10.87 5.20 -25.04
CA SER A 135 -10.58 6.64 -25.05
C SER A 135 -9.08 6.97 -25.06
N ILE A 136 -8.22 6.07 -24.58
CA ILE A 136 -6.76 6.27 -24.50
C ILE A 136 -6.08 5.72 -25.75
N PHE A 137 -6.53 4.57 -26.26
CA PHE A 137 -5.89 3.81 -27.35
C PHE A 137 -6.78 3.66 -28.60
N GLY A 138 -8.06 4.05 -28.53
CA GLY A 138 -8.91 4.08 -29.71
C GLY A 138 -8.39 5.13 -30.69
N ALA A 139 -8.00 4.67 -31.88
CA ALA A 139 -7.75 5.56 -33.00
C ALA A 139 -9.07 6.30 -33.30
N HIS A 140 -9.14 7.60 -32.99
CA HIS A 140 -10.13 8.48 -33.60
C HIS A 140 -9.82 8.58 -35.09
N ALA A 141 -10.23 7.57 -35.85
CA ALA A 141 -10.45 7.69 -37.28
C ALA A 141 -11.83 8.33 -37.47
N ASP A 142 -11.96 9.62 -37.19
CA ASP A 142 -13.08 10.42 -37.70
C ASP A 142 -12.69 11.90 -37.84
N GLU A 143 -12.66 12.31 -39.11
CA GLU A 143 -12.86 13.64 -39.72
C GLU A 143 -12.18 14.87 -39.09
N ILE A 144 -11.11 15.31 -39.76
CA ILE A 144 -10.49 16.63 -39.64
C ILE A 144 -11.56 17.70 -39.91
N ASN A 145 -12.01 18.37 -38.85
CA ASN A 145 -12.74 19.63 -38.95
C ASN A 145 -11.81 20.75 -38.44
N PRO A 146 -11.20 21.56 -39.32
CA PRO A 146 -10.10 22.43 -38.95
C PRO A 146 -10.64 23.79 -38.50
N ASP A 147 -11.45 23.86 -37.45
CA ASP A 147 -11.82 25.16 -36.85
C ASP A 147 -12.36 24.99 -35.43
N SER A 148 -11.44 24.94 -34.46
CA SER A 148 -11.68 25.53 -33.15
C SER A 148 -10.33 25.80 -32.46
N ASN A 149 -10.18 27.00 -31.92
CA ASN A 149 -9.00 27.48 -31.20
C ASN A 149 -8.45 26.42 -30.22
N LEU A 150 -7.41 25.68 -30.65
CA LEU A 150 -6.66 24.72 -29.84
C LEU A 150 -5.90 25.46 -28.75
N LYS A 151 -6.55 25.70 -27.61
CA LYS A 151 -5.83 25.83 -26.34
C LYS A 151 -5.13 24.49 -26.11
N SER A 152 -3.86 24.44 -26.50
CA SER A 152 -2.92 23.33 -26.31
C SER A 152 -3.03 22.75 -24.90
N VAL A 153 -3.77 21.64 -24.75
CA VAL A 153 -3.94 20.96 -23.46
C VAL A 153 -2.63 20.25 -23.13
N SER A 154 -1.95 20.68 -22.06
CA SER A 154 -0.79 20.01 -21.48
C SER A 154 -1.18 18.58 -21.11
N ASN A 155 -0.30 17.59 -21.34
CA ASN A 155 -0.57 16.23 -20.91
C ASN A 155 -0.66 16.18 -19.38
N PRO A 156 -1.80 15.73 -18.83
CA PRO A 156 -1.98 15.67 -17.39
C PRO A 156 -1.34 14.42 -16.78
N VAL A 157 -0.60 13.62 -17.55
CA VAL A 157 -0.01 12.38 -17.06
C VAL A 157 1.41 12.31 -17.59
N ARG A 158 2.31 11.78 -16.76
CA ARG A 158 3.69 11.53 -17.14
C ARG A 158 3.75 10.29 -18.04
N LEU A 159 3.85 10.53 -19.35
CA LEU A 159 3.95 9.51 -20.39
C LEU A 159 5.28 9.65 -21.13
N TYR A 160 5.73 8.59 -21.78
CA TYR A 160 7.04 8.51 -22.42
C TYR A 160 6.91 8.04 -23.88
N GLY A 161 7.84 8.45 -24.73
CA GLY A 161 7.79 8.22 -26.18
C GLY A 161 8.52 6.96 -26.66
N SER A 162 9.19 6.23 -25.77
CA SER A 162 10.00 5.06 -26.12
C SER A 162 10.25 4.17 -24.89
N ASN A 163 10.66 2.91 -25.10
CA ASN A 163 11.07 2.02 -24.02
C ASN A 163 12.36 2.53 -23.34
N GLU A 164 13.25 3.15 -24.10
CA GLU A 164 14.49 3.76 -23.62
C GLU A 164 14.19 4.90 -22.64
N ASP A 165 13.24 5.78 -22.96
CA ASP A 165 12.84 6.87 -22.06
C ASP A 165 12.13 6.33 -20.79
N ILE A 166 11.37 5.23 -20.90
CA ILE A 166 10.77 4.55 -19.73
C ILE A 166 11.87 3.95 -18.84
N LEU A 167 12.88 3.31 -19.44
CA LEU A 167 13.99 2.72 -18.71
C LEU A 167 14.84 3.80 -18.02
N ASP A 168 15.11 4.92 -18.70
CA ASP A 168 15.78 6.07 -18.09
C ASP A 168 14.99 6.57 -16.86
N ALA A 169 13.67 6.66 -16.98
CA ALA A 169 12.81 7.06 -15.86
C ALA A 169 12.76 6.04 -14.73
N TYR A 170 12.89 4.73 -15.01
CA TYR A 170 13.06 3.70 -13.98
C TYR A 170 14.31 3.97 -13.12
N TYR A 171 15.45 4.29 -13.74
CA TYR A 171 16.69 4.56 -13.00
C TYR A 171 16.63 5.86 -12.18
N VAL A 172 15.77 6.80 -12.54
CA VAL A 172 15.56 8.05 -11.77
C VAL A 172 14.59 7.84 -10.61
N PHE A 173 13.46 7.18 -10.85
CA PHE A 173 12.35 7.17 -9.88
C PHE A 173 12.22 5.89 -9.08
N ILE A 174 12.62 4.73 -9.62
CA ILE A 174 12.36 3.40 -9.04
C ILE A 174 13.64 2.77 -8.52
N HIS A 175 14.69 2.71 -9.33
CA HIS A 175 15.94 2.01 -9.02
C HIS A 175 16.58 2.42 -7.69
N PRO A 176 16.62 3.71 -7.27
CA PRO A 176 17.19 4.09 -5.97
C PRO A 176 16.52 3.43 -4.77
N TYR A 177 15.26 3.00 -4.91
CA TYR A 177 14.46 2.38 -3.85
C TYR A 177 14.18 0.91 -4.10
N PHE A 178 14.24 0.46 -5.35
CA PHE A 178 13.90 -0.89 -5.78
C PHE A 178 14.80 -1.36 -6.94
N PRO A 179 16.08 -1.67 -6.67
CA PRO A 179 17.10 -1.96 -7.68
C PRO A 179 17.03 -3.40 -8.22
N ILE A 180 15.87 -3.78 -8.76
CA ILE A 180 15.62 -5.13 -9.29
C ILE A 180 16.28 -5.38 -10.64
N LEU A 181 16.47 -4.33 -11.45
CA LEU A 181 17.25 -4.39 -12.69
C LEU A 181 18.75 -4.16 -12.40
N PRO A 182 19.66 -4.67 -13.25
CA PRO A 182 21.08 -4.34 -13.20
C PRO A 182 21.34 -2.83 -13.36
N PRO A 183 22.56 -2.34 -13.13
CA PRO A 183 22.90 -0.95 -13.36
C PRO A 183 22.83 -0.54 -14.85
N SER A 184 22.44 0.70 -15.11
CA SER A 184 22.46 1.28 -16.47
C SER A 184 23.89 1.33 -17.03
N GLU A 185 24.05 0.96 -18.30
CA GLU A 185 25.31 1.12 -19.04
C GLU A 185 25.54 2.57 -19.51
N HIS A 186 24.48 3.37 -19.58
CA HIS A 186 24.54 4.74 -20.05
C HIS A 186 24.35 5.69 -18.87
N GLN A 187 25.31 6.61 -18.70
CA GLN A 187 25.24 7.70 -17.74
C GLN A 187 25.62 9.01 -18.43
N PRO A 188 25.00 10.16 -18.07
CA PRO A 188 23.95 10.31 -17.06
C PRO A 188 22.57 9.88 -17.58
N VAL A 189 21.71 9.43 -16.67
CA VAL A 189 20.30 9.10 -16.97
C VAL A 189 19.41 10.29 -16.61
N SER A 190 18.44 10.62 -17.46
CA SER A 190 17.47 11.69 -17.20
C SER A 190 16.07 11.33 -17.69
N SER A 191 15.06 11.65 -16.88
CA SER A 191 13.66 11.39 -17.23
C SER A 191 13.13 12.43 -18.21
N ARG A 192 12.72 11.98 -19.41
CA ARG A 192 12.25 12.83 -20.51
C ARG A 192 10.78 12.54 -20.87
N PRO A 193 9.80 13.00 -20.07
CA PRO A 193 8.39 12.77 -20.37
C PRO A 193 7.91 13.62 -21.55
N LEU A 194 6.89 13.14 -22.26
CA LEU A 194 6.28 13.81 -23.40
C LEU A 194 5.64 15.14 -22.98
N ALA A 195 6.18 16.25 -23.51
CA ALA A 195 5.77 17.59 -23.11
C ALA A 195 4.31 17.92 -23.46
N ARG A 196 3.79 17.42 -24.60
CA ARG A 196 2.46 17.70 -25.16
C ARG A 196 2.03 16.58 -26.12
N GLY A 197 0.71 16.46 -26.36
CA GLY A 197 0.14 15.63 -27.43
C GLY A 197 -0.30 14.23 -26.97
N PRO A 198 -1.13 13.53 -27.75
CA PRO A 198 -1.59 12.17 -27.42
C PRO A 198 -0.38 11.22 -27.23
N PRO A 199 -0.55 10.08 -26.53
CA PRO A 199 0.51 9.08 -26.41
C PRO A 199 1.01 8.69 -27.81
N THR A 200 2.28 8.99 -28.10
CA THR A 200 2.91 8.67 -29.40
C THR A 200 3.52 7.27 -29.42
N PHE A 201 3.52 6.60 -28.26
CA PHE A 201 4.13 5.31 -28.04
C PHE A 201 3.25 4.50 -27.09
N GLU A 202 3.09 3.22 -27.41
CA GLU A 202 2.35 2.26 -26.59
C GLU A 202 3.32 1.18 -26.08
N PRO A 203 3.58 1.11 -24.77
CA PRO A 203 4.42 0.05 -24.21
C PRO A 203 3.71 -1.30 -24.34
N THR A 204 4.43 -2.31 -24.84
CA THR A 204 3.88 -3.66 -25.09
C THR A 204 4.49 -4.75 -24.21
N SER A 205 5.70 -4.56 -23.70
CA SER A 205 6.32 -5.49 -22.74
C SER A 205 5.60 -5.39 -21.39
N PRO A 206 5.41 -6.50 -20.66
CA PRO A 206 4.79 -6.47 -19.34
C PRO A 206 5.58 -5.56 -18.38
N LEU A 207 6.91 -5.54 -18.51
CA LEU A 207 7.78 -4.74 -17.66
C LEU A 207 7.65 -3.23 -17.96
N SER A 208 7.64 -2.84 -19.24
CA SER A 208 7.47 -1.44 -19.61
C SER A 208 6.10 -0.89 -19.20
N LEU A 209 5.06 -1.73 -19.27
CA LEU A 209 3.72 -1.42 -18.77
C LEU A 209 3.70 -1.23 -17.25
N ALA A 210 4.28 -2.14 -16.45
CA ALA A 210 4.29 -1.99 -14.99
C ALA A 210 5.11 -0.78 -14.52
N ILE A 211 6.25 -0.49 -15.17
CA ILE A 211 7.01 0.73 -14.89
C ILE A 211 6.17 1.96 -15.23
N SER A 212 5.50 1.97 -16.40
CA SER A 212 4.61 3.06 -16.80
C SER A 212 3.45 3.26 -15.83
N ALA A 213 2.91 2.20 -15.23
CA ALA A 213 1.87 2.29 -14.20
C ALA A 213 2.33 3.06 -12.96
N ILE A 214 3.59 2.88 -12.52
CA ILE A 214 4.16 3.66 -11.42
C ILE A 214 4.47 5.09 -11.87
N LEU A 215 5.08 5.26 -13.04
CA LEU A 215 5.51 6.57 -13.51
C LEU A 215 4.35 7.51 -13.83
N SER A 216 3.22 6.99 -14.33
CA SER A 216 2.02 7.78 -14.61
C SER A 216 1.38 8.36 -13.34
N LEU A 217 1.63 7.74 -12.18
CA LEU A 217 1.23 8.27 -10.87
C LEU A 217 2.09 9.46 -10.44
N ILE A 218 3.23 9.75 -11.08
CA ILE A 218 4.07 10.89 -10.71
C ILE A 218 3.58 12.15 -11.45
N PRO A 219 3.46 13.32 -10.78
CA PRO A 219 3.09 14.56 -11.45
C PRO A 219 4.00 14.90 -12.64
N HIS A 220 3.39 15.36 -13.73
CA HIS A 220 4.08 15.82 -14.93
C HIS A 220 4.86 17.11 -14.60
N PRO A 221 6.13 17.25 -15.05
CA PRO A 221 6.98 18.39 -14.68
C PRO A 221 6.43 19.76 -15.09
N ASN A 222 5.66 19.82 -16.19
CA ASN A 222 5.07 21.06 -16.70
C ASN A 222 3.75 21.44 -16.02
N GLU A 223 3.19 20.58 -15.14
CA GLU A 223 1.89 20.83 -14.53
C GLU A 223 2.03 21.54 -13.18
N ARG A 224 1.38 22.70 -13.05
CA ARG A 224 1.38 23.54 -11.83
C ARG A 224 0.36 23.07 -10.81
N ASN A 225 -0.79 22.54 -11.26
CA ASN A 225 -1.93 22.20 -10.41
C ASN A 225 -2.14 20.67 -10.28
N SER A 226 -1.06 19.94 -9.99
CA SER A 226 -1.04 18.46 -9.94
C SER A 226 -1.94 17.81 -8.87
N LYS A 227 -2.44 18.60 -7.91
CA LYS A 227 -3.35 18.16 -6.84
C LYS A 227 -4.84 18.29 -7.18
N THR A 228 -5.17 18.75 -8.40
CA THR A 228 -6.57 18.88 -8.83
C THR A 228 -7.23 17.50 -8.95
N THR A 229 -8.48 17.35 -8.49
CA THR A 229 -9.21 16.07 -8.49
C THR A 229 -9.28 15.41 -9.87
N GLU A 230 -9.44 16.21 -10.93
CA GLU A 230 -9.46 15.70 -12.31
C GLU A 230 -8.11 15.10 -12.73
N TYR A 231 -7.01 15.77 -12.38
CA TYR A 231 -5.65 15.32 -12.69
C TYR A 231 -5.29 14.04 -11.93
N LEU A 232 -5.65 13.98 -10.65
CA LEU A 232 -5.51 12.78 -9.83
C LEU A 232 -6.28 11.59 -10.44
N LYS A 233 -7.54 11.83 -10.83
CA LYS A 233 -8.37 10.82 -11.50
C LYS A 233 -7.71 10.31 -12.79
N ARG A 234 -7.25 11.20 -13.67
CA ARG A 234 -6.57 10.78 -14.91
C ARG A 234 -5.31 9.97 -14.65
N ARG A 235 -4.42 10.40 -13.74
CA ARG A 235 -3.21 9.62 -13.40
C ARG A 235 -3.54 8.22 -12.91
N ARG A 236 -4.56 8.10 -12.06
CA ARG A 236 -5.06 6.81 -11.55
C ARG A 236 -5.56 5.92 -12.68
N GLU A 237 -6.35 6.46 -13.60
CA GLU A 237 -6.92 5.72 -14.74
C GLU A 237 -5.82 5.15 -15.64
N TYR A 238 -4.84 5.98 -16.03
CA TYR A 238 -3.69 5.53 -16.81
C TYR A 238 -2.88 4.46 -16.07
N ALA A 239 -2.59 4.69 -14.79
CA ALA A 239 -1.84 3.73 -13.98
C ALA A 239 -2.54 2.37 -13.89
N HIS A 240 -3.86 2.39 -13.70
CA HIS A 240 -4.67 1.19 -13.64
C HIS A 240 -4.71 0.44 -14.97
N CYS A 241 -4.90 1.17 -16.07
CA CYS A 241 -4.89 0.61 -17.41
C CYS A 241 -3.56 -0.10 -17.70
N PHE A 242 -2.43 0.57 -17.47
CA PHE A 242 -1.11 -0.04 -17.62
C PHE A 242 -0.91 -1.28 -16.74
N ALA A 243 -1.34 -1.23 -15.47
CA ALA A 243 -1.23 -2.37 -14.56
C ALA A 243 -2.06 -3.58 -15.03
N GLN A 244 -3.28 -3.36 -15.51
CA GLN A 244 -4.14 -4.43 -16.03
C GLN A 244 -3.60 -5.02 -17.33
N THR A 245 -3.16 -4.17 -18.26
CA THR A 245 -2.56 -4.63 -19.51
C THR A 245 -1.28 -5.44 -19.22
N ALA A 246 -0.44 -5.02 -18.26
CA ALA A 246 0.73 -5.79 -17.85
C ALA A 246 0.37 -7.20 -17.34
N LEU A 247 -0.65 -7.30 -16.50
CA LEU A 247 -1.14 -8.59 -16.00
C LEU A 247 -1.70 -9.46 -17.12
N GLY A 248 -2.47 -8.89 -18.05
CA GLY A 248 -2.98 -9.62 -19.22
C GLY A 248 -1.86 -10.11 -20.14
N VAL A 249 -0.76 -9.37 -20.26
CA VAL A 249 0.43 -9.81 -21.02
C VAL A 249 1.10 -10.99 -20.30
N ILE A 250 1.31 -10.91 -18.98
CA ILE A 250 1.83 -12.02 -18.16
C ILE A 250 0.97 -13.27 -18.33
N GLU A 251 -0.35 -13.16 -18.14
CA GLU A 251 -1.27 -14.29 -18.24
C GLU A 251 -1.15 -14.99 -19.60
N ARG A 252 -1.12 -14.23 -20.70
CA ARG A 252 -0.92 -14.80 -22.04
C ARG A 252 0.44 -15.48 -22.20
N ASP A 253 1.53 -14.87 -21.72
CA ASP A 253 2.88 -15.43 -21.85
C ASP A 253 2.99 -16.79 -21.14
N TYR A 254 2.42 -16.90 -19.93
CA TYR A 254 2.49 -18.13 -19.12
C TYR A 254 1.43 -19.17 -19.49
N GLU A 255 0.27 -18.77 -20.02
CA GLU A 255 -0.68 -19.71 -20.64
C GLU A 255 -0.04 -20.45 -21.81
N LEU A 256 0.67 -19.74 -22.69
CA LEU A 256 1.38 -20.34 -23.83
C LEU A 256 2.44 -21.35 -23.37
N LEU A 257 3.17 -21.06 -22.29
CA LEU A 257 4.12 -22.00 -21.68
C LEU A 257 3.44 -23.26 -21.13
N SER A 258 2.29 -23.10 -20.47
CA SER A 258 1.54 -24.24 -19.91
C SER A 258 0.98 -25.16 -21.00
N MET A 259 0.59 -24.60 -22.15
CA MET A 259 0.10 -25.36 -23.29
C MET A 259 1.24 -26.13 -23.97
N GLY A 260 2.42 -25.53 -24.10
CA GLY A 260 3.63 -26.17 -24.65
C GLY A 260 4.18 -27.32 -23.81
N GLN A 261 3.90 -27.37 -22.50
CA GLN A 261 4.27 -28.52 -21.65
C GLN A 261 3.33 -29.72 -21.81
N ASN A 262 2.08 -29.51 -22.25
CA ASN A 262 1.05 -30.55 -22.36
C ASN A 262 0.95 -31.17 -23.75
N SER A 263 1.47 -30.52 -24.78
CA SER A 263 1.60 -31.07 -26.13
C SER A 263 3.00 -31.65 -26.33
N GLN A 264 3.11 -32.82 -26.98
CA GLN A 264 4.41 -33.34 -27.48
C GLN A 264 4.98 -32.49 -28.64
N THR A 265 4.61 -31.20 -28.74
CA THR A 265 5.18 -30.25 -29.68
C THR A 265 6.43 -29.64 -29.06
N GLY A 266 7.55 -29.76 -29.77
CA GLY A 266 8.88 -29.47 -29.25
C GLY A 266 9.15 -27.99 -28.87
N PRO A 267 10.41 -27.64 -28.56
CA PRO A 267 10.84 -26.33 -28.00
C PRO A 267 10.47 -25.06 -28.80
N ALA A 268 9.81 -25.21 -29.94
CA ALA A 268 9.35 -24.11 -30.80
C ALA A 268 8.17 -23.32 -30.21
N ASP A 269 7.27 -23.93 -29.43
CA ASP A 269 6.12 -23.22 -28.83
C ASP A 269 6.53 -22.38 -27.60
N THR A 270 7.50 -22.87 -26.81
CA THR A 270 8.17 -22.11 -25.73
C THR A 270 8.93 -20.89 -26.25
N THR A 271 9.53 -21.01 -27.44
CA THR A 271 10.26 -19.93 -28.10
C THR A 271 9.31 -18.81 -28.53
N LYS A 272 8.12 -19.14 -29.08
CA LYS A 272 7.12 -18.15 -29.52
C LYS A 272 6.53 -17.30 -28.39
N ALA A 273 6.35 -17.87 -27.19
CA ALA A 273 5.78 -17.14 -26.05
C ALA A 273 6.62 -15.93 -25.63
N PHE A 274 7.92 -15.95 -25.93
CA PHE A 274 8.88 -14.89 -25.59
C PHE A 274 9.59 -14.29 -26.81
N GLU A 275 8.99 -14.37 -28.00
CA GLU A 275 9.46 -13.67 -29.21
C GLU A 275 9.20 -12.15 -29.09
N ARG A 276 9.95 -11.48 -28.21
CA ARG A 276 10.00 -10.02 -28.11
C ARG A 276 11.42 -9.52 -27.82
N VAL A 277 11.66 -8.27 -28.17
CA VAL A 277 12.92 -7.58 -27.82
C VAL A 277 12.96 -7.41 -26.30
N PRO A 278 14.06 -7.77 -25.62
CA PRO A 278 14.20 -7.55 -24.18
C PRO A 278 14.04 -6.07 -23.83
N PHE A 279 13.26 -5.77 -22.79
CA PHE A 279 13.12 -4.39 -22.31
C PHE A 279 14.43 -3.83 -21.75
N HIS A 280 15.24 -4.68 -21.12
CA HIS A 280 16.55 -4.32 -20.58
C HIS A 280 17.65 -5.21 -21.19
N PRO A 281 18.78 -4.65 -21.66
CA PRO A 281 19.82 -5.41 -22.36
C PRO A 281 20.46 -6.53 -21.53
N LYS A 282 20.45 -6.38 -20.19
CA LYS A 282 20.96 -7.38 -19.22
C LYS A 282 19.86 -8.17 -18.51
N LEU A 283 18.65 -8.22 -19.05
CA LEU A 283 17.56 -9.01 -18.50
C LEU A 283 17.03 -9.97 -19.56
N GLU A 284 16.90 -11.24 -19.19
CA GLU A 284 16.27 -12.23 -20.07
C GLU A 284 14.75 -11.99 -20.12
N VAL A 285 14.16 -12.12 -21.31
CA VAL A 285 12.71 -11.89 -21.54
C VAL A 285 11.80 -12.68 -20.59
N PRO A 286 12.06 -13.95 -20.26
CA PRO A 286 11.22 -14.70 -19.31
C PRO A 286 11.17 -14.05 -17.91
N LEU A 287 12.24 -13.37 -17.49
CA LEU A 287 12.31 -12.75 -16.16
C LEU A 287 11.45 -11.47 -16.06
N GLU A 288 11.07 -10.87 -17.19
CA GLU A 288 10.21 -9.67 -17.21
C GLU A 288 8.91 -9.89 -16.43
N GLY A 289 8.32 -11.09 -16.49
CA GLY A 289 7.10 -11.41 -15.75
C GLY A 289 7.27 -11.39 -14.23
N VAL A 290 8.39 -11.90 -13.73
CA VAL A 290 8.72 -11.87 -12.29
C VAL A 290 8.86 -10.42 -11.82
N VAL A 291 9.68 -9.63 -12.54
CA VAL A 291 9.92 -8.21 -12.22
C VAL A 291 8.62 -7.41 -12.25
N THR A 292 7.79 -7.65 -13.26
CA THR A 292 6.49 -7.00 -13.42
C THR A 292 5.59 -7.28 -12.22
N LEU A 293 5.44 -8.55 -11.80
CA LEU A 293 4.64 -8.91 -10.63
C LEU A 293 5.18 -8.29 -9.33
N SER A 294 6.50 -8.20 -9.16
CA SER A 294 7.12 -7.54 -8.01
C SER A 294 6.78 -6.03 -7.96
N ILE A 295 6.85 -5.33 -9.10
CA ILE A 295 6.47 -3.90 -9.19
C ILE A 295 4.97 -3.73 -8.94
N LEU A 296 4.12 -4.58 -9.53
CA LEU A 296 2.67 -4.49 -9.37
C LEU A 296 2.20 -4.84 -7.95
N SER A 297 2.93 -5.68 -7.22
CA SER A 297 2.70 -5.89 -5.79
C SER A 297 2.76 -4.55 -5.02
N ILE A 298 3.73 -3.69 -5.34
CA ILE A 298 3.88 -2.39 -4.70
C ILE A 298 2.77 -1.43 -5.16
N TYR A 299 2.37 -1.49 -6.43
CA TYR A 299 1.23 -0.72 -6.94
C TYR A 299 -0.08 -1.07 -6.18
N GLU A 300 -0.39 -2.34 -6.00
CA GLU A 300 -1.59 -2.79 -5.26
C GLU A 300 -1.56 -2.31 -3.80
N TYR A 301 -0.38 -2.33 -3.17
CA TYR A 301 -0.22 -1.79 -1.82
C TYR A 301 -0.37 -0.27 -1.75
N ALA A 302 0.41 0.46 -2.54
CA ALA A 302 0.60 1.90 -2.36
C ALA A 302 -0.48 2.74 -3.03
N GLN A 303 -0.93 2.33 -4.22
CA GLN A 303 -1.93 3.07 -4.97
C GLN A 303 -3.35 2.57 -4.67
N ARG A 304 -3.54 1.24 -4.66
CA ARG A 304 -4.87 0.64 -4.46
C ARG A 304 -5.23 0.46 -2.99
N GLY A 305 -4.25 0.36 -2.09
CA GLY A 305 -4.48 0.04 -0.69
C GLY A 305 -4.99 -1.38 -0.46
N ASN A 306 -4.76 -2.29 -1.41
CA ASN A 306 -5.25 -3.67 -1.38
C ASN A 306 -4.11 -4.62 -1.01
N ILE A 307 -4.11 -5.05 0.26
CA ILE A 307 -3.10 -5.92 0.85
C ILE A 307 -3.21 -7.35 0.33
N ASP A 308 -4.43 -7.85 0.13
CA ASP A 308 -4.66 -9.20 -0.36
C ASP A 308 -4.10 -9.36 -1.78
N ASN A 309 -4.37 -8.37 -2.65
CA ASN A 309 -3.80 -8.34 -4.00
C ASN A 309 -2.28 -8.18 -3.97
N MET A 310 -1.73 -7.31 -3.11
CA MET A 310 -0.28 -7.19 -2.92
C MET A 310 0.33 -8.56 -2.57
N LEU A 311 -0.20 -9.23 -1.55
CA LEU A 311 0.28 -10.54 -1.12
C LEU A 311 0.15 -11.59 -2.22
N GLN A 312 -0.97 -11.61 -2.93
CA GLN A 312 -1.18 -12.51 -4.06
C GLN A 312 -0.13 -12.30 -5.16
N ARG A 313 0.12 -11.04 -5.56
CA ARG A 313 1.10 -10.72 -6.61
C ARG A 313 2.53 -11.03 -6.18
N ALA A 314 2.90 -10.74 -4.93
CA ALA A 314 4.20 -11.08 -4.39
C ALA A 314 4.44 -12.60 -4.38
N ASN A 315 3.45 -13.39 -3.93
CA ASN A 315 3.55 -14.85 -3.93
C ASN A 315 3.56 -15.44 -5.34
N GLN A 316 2.80 -14.84 -6.28
CA GLN A 316 2.85 -15.22 -7.69
C GLN A 316 4.23 -14.96 -8.29
N ALA A 317 4.85 -13.81 -7.99
CA ALA A 317 6.21 -13.49 -8.42
C ALA A 317 7.23 -14.50 -7.87
N LEU A 318 7.11 -14.86 -6.58
CA LEU A 318 7.99 -15.82 -5.93
C LEU A 318 7.86 -17.21 -6.52
N ALA A 319 6.63 -17.72 -6.69
CA ALA A 319 6.38 -19.02 -7.28
C ALA A 319 6.94 -19.10 -8.71
N LEU A 320 6.79 -18.01 -9.47
CA LEU A 320 7.34 -17.92 -10.81
C LEU A 320 8.88 -17.90 -10.81
N ALA A 321 9.50 -17.11 -9.93
CA ALA A 321 10.96 -17.08 -9.74
C ALA A 321 11.52 -18.46 -9.34
N MET A 322 10.82 -19.18 -8.47
CA MET A 322 11.18 -20.55 -8.08
C MET A 322 11.04 -21.52 -9.26
N SER A 323 9.98 -21.41 -10.07
CA SER A 323 9.79 -22.24 -11.26
C SER A 323 10.90 -22.04 -12.32
N MET A 324 11.54 -20.88 -12.31
CA MET A 324 12.70 -20.53 -13.14
C MET A 324 14.04 -20.86 -12.47
N SER A 325 14.03 -21.53 -11.32
CA SER A 325 15.21 -21.90 -10.53
C SER A 325 16.11 -20.73 -10.14
N LEU A 326 15.54 -19.52 -9.98
CA LEU A 326 16.32 -18.33 -9.60
C LEU A 326 16.89 -18.39 -8.18
N HIS A 327 16.39 -19.30 -7.35
CA HIS A 327 16.88 -19.58 -6.00
C HIS A 327 18.16 -20.45 -5.98
N GLU A 328 18.49 -21.05 -7.12
CA GLU A 328 19.68 -21.89 -7.33
C GLU A 328 20.64 -21.29 -8.38
N ALA A 329 20.48 -19.99 -8.72
CA ALA A 329 21.22 -19.30 -9.76
C ALA A 329 22.66 -18.96 -9.30
N VAL A 330 23.53 -19.97 -9.29
CA VAL A 330 24.95 -19.86 -8.90
C VAL A 330 25.89 -19.56 -10.06
N GLU A 331 25.42 -19.73 -11.30
CA GLU A 331 26.25 -19.60 -12.50
C GLU A 331 26.65 -18.14 -12.76
N GLU A 332 27.92 -17.91 -13.13
CA GLU A 332 28.49 -16.59 -13.45
C GLU A 332 28.40 -16.32 -14.97
N GLU A 333 27.17 -16.26 -15.46
CA GLU A 333 26.85 -15.96 -16.86
C GLU A 333 26.66 -14.46 -17.11
N GLN A 334 26.42 -14.08 -18.38
CA GLN A 334 26.10 -12.70 -18.78
C GLN A 334 24.93 -12.07 -17.99
N TYR A 335 23.96 -12.89 -17.58
CA TYR A 335 22.77 -12.47 -16.83
C TYR A 335 22.82 -12.82 -15.33
N ALA A 336 23.97 -13.19 -14.79
CA ALA A 336 24.10 -13.60 -13.38
C ALA A 336 23.65 -12.50 -12.40
N ASP A 337 24.06 -11.25 -12.62
CA ASP A 337 23.67 -10.13 -11.76
C ASP A 337 22.16 -9.87 -11.79
N SER A 338 21.51 -9.91 -12.96
CA SER A 338 20.06 -9.74 -13.04
C SER A 338 19.33 -10.89 -12.36
N LYS A 339 19.73 -12.14 -12.58
CA LYS A 339 19.13 -13.32 -11.90
C LYS A 339 19.21 -13.16 -10.37
N ARG A 340 20.37 -12.74 -9.83
CA ARG A 340 20.56 -12.49 -8.38
C ARG A 340 19.67 -11.36 -7.86
N ARG A 341 19.64 -10.21 -8.54
CA ARG A 341 18.80 -9.06 -8.14
C ARG A 341 17.31 -9.40 -8.20
N VAL A 342 16.86 -10.05 -9.27
CA VAL A 342 15.47 -10.49 -9.44
C VAL A 342 15.07 -11.45 -8.32
N TRP A 343 15.91 -12.45 -8.02
CA TRP A 343 15.66 -13.38 -6.91
C TRP A 343 15.53 -12.65 -5.58
N TRP A 344 16.57 -11.93 -5.16
CA TRP A 344 16.62 -11.36 -3.80
C TRP A 344 15.61 -10.21 -3.61
N MET A 345 15.32 -9.41 -4.64
CA MET A 345 14.23 -8.42 -4.55
C MET A 345 12.86 -9.09 -4.46
N THR A 346 12.62 -10.17 -5.22
CA THR A 346 11.35 -10.92 -5.17
C THR A 346 11.17 -11.59 -3.81
N TYR A 347 12.23 -12.22 -3.28
CA TYR A 347 12.27 -12.78 -1.94
C TYR A 347 11.93 -11.73 -0.88
N MET A 348 12.62 -10.58 -0.90
CA MET A 348 12.38 -9.51 0.07
C MET A 348 10.96 -8.94 -0.04
N MET A 349 10.40 -8.86 -1.25
CA MET A 349 9.02 -8.42 -1.47
C MET A 349 7.99 -9.40 -0.93
N ALA A 350 8.18 -10.70 -1.10
CA ALA A 350 7.29 -11.72 -0.53
C ALA A 350 7.35 -11.69 1.01
N CYS A 351 8.55 -11.57 1.58
CA CYS A 351 8.75 -11.32 3.01
C CYS A 351 8.03 -10.05 3.50
N GLN A 352 8.19 -8.93 2.79
CA GLN A 352 7.56 -7.66 3.13
C GLN A 352 6.03 -7.76 3.08
N ALA A 353 5.49 -8.41 2.04
CA ALA A 353 4.05 -8.61 1.89
C ALA A 353 3.47 -9.44 3.04
N ALA A 354 4.13 -10.53 3.43
CA ALA A 354 3.75 -11.35 4.58
C ALA A 354 3.75 -10.54 5.88
N ALA A 355 4.83 -9.79 6.15
CA ALA A 355 4.95 -8.95 7.34
C ALA A 355 3.88 -7.85 7.43
N ILE A 356 3.54 -7.21 6.30
CA ILE A 356 2.47 -6.18 6.25
C ILE A 356 1.09 -6.81 6.43
N SER A 357 0.86 -7.98 5.83
CA SER A 357 -0.44 -8.67 5.86
C SER A 357 -0.72 -9.34 7.21
N GLY A 358 0.29 -9.47 8.08
CA GLY A 358 0.18 -10.23 9.31
C GLY A 358 0.07 -11.74 9.09
N THR A 359 0.48 -12.22 7.92
CA THR A 359 0.47 -13.64 7.56
C THR A 359 1.88 -14.22 7.63
N SER A 360 1.99 -15.52 7.89
CA SER A 360 3.29 -16.20 7.74
C SER A 360 3.71 -16.23 6.26
N PRO A 361 5.02 -16.16 5.95
CA PRO A 361 5.52 -16.37 4.60
C PRO A 361 5.09 -17.72 4.03
N ALA A 362 4.89 -17.78 2.71
CA ALA A 362 4.50 -19.01 2.01
C ALA A 362 5.66 -20.00 1.81
N PHE A 363 6.83 -19.72 2.38
CA PHE A 363 8.09 -20.45 2.18
C PHE A 363 8.95 -20.35 3.45
N ASP A 364 9.97 -21.21 3.55
CA ASP A 364 10.94 -21.14 4.64
C ASP A 364 11.96 -20.02 4.38
N LEU A 365 12.09 -19.09 5.32
CA LEU A 365 13.01 -17.95 5.21
C LEU A 365 14.47 -18.39 5.05
N TYR A 366 14.83 -19.54 5.65
CA TYR A 366 16.19 -20.06 5.70
C TYR A 366 16.34 -21.36 4.92
N ASP A 367 15.52 -21.54 3.88
CA ASP A 367 15.58 -22.74 3.04
C ASP A 367 17.03 -22.97 2.56
N PRO A 368 17.67 -24.11 2.92
CA PRO A 368 19.04 -24.41 2.53
C PRO A 368 19.26 -24.49 1.01
N TRP A 369 18.19 -24.68 0.23
CA TRP A 369 18.24 -24.73 -1.22
C TRP A 369 18.32 -23.33 -1.86
N PHE A 370 18.13 -22.26 -1.09
CA PHE A 370 18.33 -20.90 -1.58
C PHE A 370 19.82 -20.56 -1.59
N VAL A 371 20.51 -21.01 -2.64
CA VAL A 371 21.97 -20.91 -2.79
C VAL A 371 22.42 -19.75 -3.69
N THR A 372 21.49 -19.02 -4.30
CA THR A 372 21.79 -17.85 -5.13
C THR A 372 22.62 -16.81 -4.37
N PRO A 373 23.83 -16.44 -4.83
CA PRO A 373 24.68 -15.47 -4.15
C PRO A 373 24.00 -14.10 -3.96
N TYR A 374 24.30 -13.42 -2.85
CA TYR A 374 23.85 -12.06 -2.63
C TYR A 374 24.51 -11.10 -3.63
N PRO A 375 23.78 -10.13 -4.20
CA PRO A 375 24.40 -8.99 -4.84
C PRO A 375 25.31 -8.24 -3.85
N GLU A 376 26.31 -7.53 -4.37
CA GLU A 376 27.29 -6.84 -3.55
C GLU A 376 26.62 -5.87 -2.57
N GLY A 377 26.90 -6.04 -1.27
CA GLY A 377 26.35 -5.20 -0.19
C GLY A 377 24.91 -5.52 0.24
N TRP A 378 24.24 -6.54 -0.34
CA TRP A 378 22.83 -6.81 -0.06
C TRP A 378 22.57 -7.77 1.11
N LYS A 379 23.59 -8.46 1.61
CA LYS A 379 23.44 -9.42 2.70
C LYS A 379 22.72 -8.81 3.92
N LEU A 380 23.13 -7.62 4.34
CA LEU A 380 22.56 -6.94 5.51
C LEU A 380 21.06 -6.61 5.34
N ILE A 381 20.63 -6.14 4.16
CA ILE A 381 19.22 -5.80 3.92
C ILE A 381 18.35 -7.06 3.88
N VAL A 382 18.86 -8.16 3.33
CA VAL A 382 18.14 -9.45 3.33
C VAL A 382 17.99 -9.99 4.75
N GLU A 383 19.07 -10.00 5.55
CA GLU A 383 19.03 -10.45 6.95
C GLU A 383 18.11 -9.55 7.80
N ALA A 384 18.15 -8.23 7.58
CA ALA A 384 17.25 -7.28 8.22
C ALA A 384 15.77 -7.55 7.86
N GLN A 385 15.49 -7.92 6.60
CA GLN A 385 14.14 -8.29 6.17
C GLN A 385 13.67 -9.59 6.82
N GLN A 386 14.51 -10.60 6.92
CA GLN A 386 14.21 -11.87 7.59
C GLN A 386 13.84 -11.64 9.05
N VAL A 387 14.69 -10.95 9.80
CA VAL A 387 14.47 -10.66 11.22
C VAL A 387 13.23 -9.80 11.45
N LEU A 388 12.91 -8.88 10.53
CA LEU A 388 11.66 -8.12 10.59
C LEU A 388 10.42 -9.02 10.45
N VAL A 389 10.46 -9.99 9.54
CA VAL A 389 9.37 -10.97 9.37
C VAL A 389 9.25 -11.84 10.61
N GLU A 390 10.36 -12.37 11.13
CA GLU A 390 10.35 -13.16 12.36
C GLU A 390 9.80 -12.37 13.55
N SER A 391 10.16 -11.09 13.68
CA SER A 391 9.64 -10.22 14.74
C SER A 391 8.15 -9.91 14.57
N ALA A 392 7.66 -9.82 13.33
CA ALA A 392 6.23 -9.69 13.05
C ALA A 392 5.47 -10.98 13.38
N GLY A 393 6.04 -12.14 13.03
CA GLY A 393 5.51 -13.46 13.41
C GLY A 393 5.44 -13.62 14.92
N PHE A 394 6.53 -13.32 15.63
CA PHE A 394 6.57 -13.30 17.10
C PHE A 394 5.44 -12.48 17.71
N ALA A 395 5.22 -11.25 17.23
CA ALA A 395 4.16 -10.39 17.74
C ALA A 395 2.76 -10.99 17.51
N ASN A 396 2.52 -11.56 16.33
CA ASN A 396 1.24 -12.20 16.00
C ASN A 396 0.99 -13.48 16.81
N ASP A 397 2.02 -14.31 17.00
CA ASP A 397 1.92 -15.54 17.78
C ASP A 397 1.71 -15.25 19.27
N LEU A 398 2.31 -14.17 19.76
CA LEU A 398 2.10 -13.68 21.12
C LEU A 398 0.66 -13.19 21.31
N ASP A 399 0.12 -12.40 20.37
CA ASP A 399 -1.26 -11.93 20.41
C ASP A 399 -2.25 -13.12 20.41
N LYS A 400 -1.99 -14.19 19.63
CA LYS A 400 -2.80 -15.43 19.63
C LYS A 400 -2.68 -16.21 20.95
N THR A 401 -1.45 -16.39 21.46
CA THR A 401 -1.20 -17.10 22.72
C THR A 401 -1.94 -16.43 23.88
N MET A 402 -2.03 -15.10 23.88
CA MET A 402 -2.79 -14.34 24.86
C MET A 402 -4.30 -14.61 24.78
N LEU A 403 -4.86 -14.77 23.58
CA LEU A 403 -6.27 -15.10 23.39
C LEU A 403 -6.60 -16.55 23.79
N GLU A 404 -5.70 -17.49 23.49
CA GLU A 404 -5.93 -18.93 23.66
C GLU A 404 -5.51 -19.47 25.06
N ALA A 405 -4.90 -18.63 25.90
CA ALA A 405 -4.38 -18.99 27.23
C ALA A 405 -3.39 -20.19 27.20
N ASP A 406 -2.59 -20.27 26.14
CA ASP A 406 -1.65 -21.37 25.85
C ASP A 406 -0.29 -21.18 26.56
N ASP A 407 0.63 -22.14 26.41
CA ASP A 407 1.97 -22.11 27.02
C ASP A 407 2.77 -20.85 26.59
N THR A 408 3.22 -20.08 27.58
CA THR A 408 3.99 -18.84 27.38
C THR A 408 5.49 -19.03 27.61
N SER A 409 5.95 -20.25 27.88
CA SER A 409 7.35 -20.58 28.18
C SER A 409 8.32 -20.21 27.05
N TRP A 410 7.85 -20.22 25.80
CA TRP A 410 8.64 -19.91 24.61
C TRP A 410 8.98 -18.41 24.46
N VAL A 411 8.12 -17.53 24.99
CA VAL A 411 8.16 -16.06 24.75
C VAL A 411 9.49 -15.48 25.21
N SER A 412 9.91 -15.78 26.44
CA SER A 412 11.14 -15.22 27.02
C SER A 412 12.39 -15.61 26.25
N LYS A 413 12.48 -16.90 25.86
CA LYS A 413 13.62 -17.43 25.10
C LYS A 413 13.66 -16.84 23.69
N ARG A 414 12.53 -16.83 22.98
CA ARG A 414 12.46 -16.32 21.60
C ARG A 414 12.71 -14.83 21.54
N MET A 415 12.17 -14.06 22.49
CA MET A 415 12.37 -12.61 22.54
C MET A 415 13.84 -12.24 22.75
N LYS A 416 14.54 -12.89 23.69
CA LYS A 416 15.98 -12.68 23.90
C LYS A 416 16.83 -13.04 22.67
N GLU A 417 16.49 -14.12 21.99
CA GLU A 417 17.21 -14.54 20.79
C GLU A 417 17.03 -13.53 19.64
N LEU A 418 15.80 -13.08 19.40
CA LEU A 418 15.52 -12.05 18.39
C LEU A 418 16.22 -10.72 18.74
N ASP A 419 16.16 -10.27 19.99
CA ASP A 419 16.84 -9.03 20.40
C ASP A 419 18.36 -9.10 20.19
N ARG A 420 18.98 -10.24 20.53
CA ARG A 420 20.40 -10.49 20.28
C ARG A 420 20.74 -10.44 18.79
N GLN A 421 19.93 -11.07 17.94
CA GLN A 421 20.11 -11.06 16.49
C GLN A 421 19.97 -9.64 15.92
N ILE A 422 18.91 -8.91 16.30
CA ILE A 422 18.70 -7.53 15.84
C ILE A 422 19.87 -6.63 16.26
N SER A 423 20.33 -6.76 17.51
CA SER A 423 21.44 -5.97 18.05
C SER A 423 22.76 -6.28 17.34
N SER A 424 23.02 -7.54 16.99
CA SER A 424 24.18 -7.92 16.19
C SER A 424 24.15 -7.29 14.80
N LEU A 425 23.00 -7.32 14.11
CA LEU A 425 22.86 -6.75 12.76
C LEU A 425 22.96 -5.22 12.76
N LEU A 426 22.40 -4.54 13.78
CA LEU A 426 22.54 -3.10 13.95
C LEU A 426 23.98 -2.67 14.30
N PHE A 427 24.75 -3.55 14.92
CA PHE A 427 26.19 -3.30 15.10
C PHE A 427 26.91 -3.38 13.75
N CYS A 428 26.64 -4.41 12.94
CA CYS A 428 27.19 -4.53 11.60
C CYS A 428 26.79 -3.38 10.66
N SER A 429 25.60 -2.78 10.81
CA SER A 429 25.19 -1.64 9.99
C SER A 429 26.02 -0.38 10.26
N ARG A 430 26.51 -0.22 11.51
CA ARG A 430 27.32 0.93 11.95
C ARG A 430 28.81 0.78 11.62
N ASP A 431 29.30 -0.46 11.59
CA ASP A 431 30.71 -0.78 11.27
C ASP A 431 30.97 -0.84 9.76
N ALA A 432 29.93 -0.77 8.92
CA ALA A 432 30.10 -0.67 7.48
C ALA A 432 30.86 0.62 7.14
N PRO A 433 31.98 0.56 6.39
CA PRO A 433 32.77 1.74 6.12
C PRO A 433 31.89 2.80 5.42
N LEU A 434 31.92 4.02 5.96
CA LEU A 434 31.48 5.23 5.28
C LEU A 434 32.15 5.22 3.91
N VAL A 435 31.34 5.09 2.86
CA VAL A 435 31.84 5.21 1.50
C VAL A 435 32.44 6.62 1.39
N SER A 436 33.76 6.64 1.19
CA SER A 436 34.65 7.77 0.89
C SER A 436 35.45 8.40 2.04
N GLN A 437 36.66 7.85 2.24
CA GLN A 437 37.89 8.62 2.51
C GLN A 437 38.75 8.78 1.23
N MET A 438 38.18 8.77 0.03
CA MET A 438 38.94 9.06 -1.20
C MET A 438 38.08 9.79 -2.22
N ALA A 439 38.24 11.12 -2.28
CA ALA A 439 37.75 12.08 -3.28
C ALA A 439 36.24 12.06 -3.58
N PRO A 440 35.61 13.22 -3.88
CA PRO A 440 34.26 13.25 -4.41
C PRO A 440 34.31 12.75 -5.86
N GLN A 441 34.22 11.43 -6.06
CA GLN A 441 33.73 10.91 -7.33
C GLN A 441 32.26 11.35 -7.46
N PRO A 442 31.78 11.67 -8.68
CA PRO A 442 30.34 11.84 -8.90
C PRO A 442 29.62 10.62 -8.30
N GLU A 443 28.74 10.82 -7.33
CA GLU A 443 28.03 9.70 -6.70
C GLU A 443 27.23 8.97 -7.78
N SER A 444 27.67 7.77 -8.16
CA SER A 444 26.97 6.97 -9.17
C SER A 444 25.60 6.56 -8.64
N ILE A 445 24.66 6.27 -9.55
CA ILE A 445 23.32 5.77 -9.18
C ILE A 445 23.42 4.51 -8.29
N GLU A 446 24.40 3.63 -8.52
CA GLU A 446 24.63 2.45 -7.68
C GLU A 446 25.13 2.82 -6.28
N CYS A 447 25.99 3.84 -6.14
CA CYS A 447 26.44 4.31 -4.84
C CYS A 447 25.27 4.85 -4.00
N MET A 448 24.42 5.67 -4.62
CA MET A 448 23.19 6.18 -3.99
C MET A 448 22.23 5.05 -3.60
N THR A 449 22.04 4.09 -4.51
CA THR A 449 21.19 2.90 -4.29
C THR A 449 21.73 2.05 -3.13
N SER A 450 23.04 1.81 -3.09
CA SER A 450 23.70 1.08 -2.00
C SER A 450 23.53 1.79 -0.65
N LYS A 451 23.63 3.12 -0.62
CA LYS A 451 23.30 3.91 0.57
C LYS A 451 21.84 3.70 0.99
N ALA A 452 20.89 3.85 0.07
CA ALA A 452 19.46 3.68 0.35
C ALA A 452 19.12 2.27 0.87
N MET A 453 19.74 1.22 0.31
CA MET A 453 19.58 -0.16 0.78
C MET A 453 20.09 -0.35 2.22
N ARG A 454 21.20 0.30 2.60
CA ARG A 454 21.69 0.30 3.99
C ARG A 454 20.74 1.03 4.94
N ASP A 455 20.27 2.21 4.54
CA ASP A 455 19.30 2.98 5.33
C ASP A 455 18.01 2.15 5.54
N PHE A 456 17.52 1.47 4.49
CA PHE A 456 16.37 0.56 4.60
C PHE A 456 16.62 -0.61 5.53
N ALA A 457 17.83 -1.17 5.57
CA ALA A 457 18.17 -2.28 6.46
C ALA A 457 18.07 -1.82 7.92
N GLU A 458 18.66 -0.66 8.24
CA GLU A 458 18.61 -0.10 9.58
C GLU A 458 17.18 0.28 10.01
N ILE A 459 16.38 0.87 9.11
CA ILE A 459 14.95 1.15 9.36
C ILE A 459 14.19 -0.15 9.68
N LYS A 460 14.42 -1.22 8.92
CA LYS A 460 13.75 -2.53 9.14
C LYS A 460 14.17 -3.13 10.49
N LEU A 461 15.45 -3.07 10.86
CA LEU A 461 15.96 -3.55 12.14
C LEU A 461 15.38 -2.77 13.33
N HIS A 462 15.30 -1.44 13.25
CA HIS A 462 14.64 -0.65 14.28
C HIS A 462 13.14 -0.95 14.38
N THR A 463 12.49 -1.21 13.25
CA THR A 463 11.08 -1.61 13.25
C THR A 463 10.88 -2.98 13.90
N ALA A 464 11.81 -3.91 13.67
CA ALA A 464 11.85 -5.21 14.34
C ALA A 464 11.98 -5.04 15.87
N ARG A 465 12.86 -4.14 16.35
CA ARG A 465 12.96 -3.81 17.79
C ARG A 465 11.64 -3.28 18.36
N ILE A 466 10.97 -2.37 17.65
CA ILE A 466 9.67 -1.84 18.11
C ILE A 466 8.65 -2.97 18.21
N LYS A 467 8.53 -3.82 17.18
CA LYS A 467 7.59 -4.96 17.19
C LYS A 467 7.87 -5.93 18.34
N LEU A 468 9.14 -6.18 18.65
CA LEU A 468 9.56 -7.05 19.73
C LEU A 468 9.22 -6.46 21.12
N HIS A 469 9.57 -5.19 21.34
CA HIS A 469 9.50 -4.56 22.67
C HIS A 469 8.18 -3.85 22.99
N ARG A 470 7.32 -3.54 22.00
CA ARG A 470 6.12 -2.72 22.21
C ARG A 470 5.19 -3.25 23.31
N LEU A 471 5.02 -4.57 23.42
CA LEU A 471 4.13 -5.13 24.44
C LEU A 471 4.70 -4.92 25.84
N CYS A 472 5.99 -5.22 26.04
CA CYS A 472 6.67 -4.95 27.32
C CYS A 472 6.69 -3.45 27.64
N ALA A 473 6.95 -2.61 26.63
CA ALA A 473 7.04 -1.16 26.77
C ALA A 473 5.73 -0.53 27.24
N PHE A 474 4.59 -1.02 26.74
CA PHE A 474 3.28 -0.37 26.92
C PHE A 474 2.27 -1.21 27.71
N GLN A 475 2.70 -2.31 28.34
CA GLN A 475 1.83 -3.17 29.15
C GLN A 475 1.06 -2.42 30.23
N ASP A 476 1.64 -1.36 30.81
CA ASP A 476 1.07 -0.54 31.88
C ASP A 476 -0.10 0.32 31.41
N ILE A 477 -0.01 0.84 30.18
CA ILE A 477 -1.07 1.56 29.49
C ILE A 477 -2.15 0.58 29.05
N LEU A 478 -1.73 -0.54 28.43
CA LEU A 478 -2.64 -1.55 27.91
C LEU A 478 -3.43 -2.24 29.02
N SER A 479 -2.83 -2.48 30.19
CA SER A 479 -3.48 -3.15 31.34
C SER A 479 -4.35 -2.23 32.20
N GLY A 480 -4.54 -0.96 31.80
CA GLY A 480 -5.38 0.00 32.53
C GLY A 480 -4.86 0.35 33.93
N SER A 481 -3.60 0.03 34.23
CA SER A 481 -2.96 0.30 35.53
C SER A 481 -2.80 1.81 35.77
N ILE A 482 -2.78 2.59 34.69
CA ILE A 482 -2.86 4.04 34.74
C ILE A 482 -4.34 4.43 34.77
N ARG A 483 -4.97 4.30 35.95
CA ARG A 483 -6.33 4.82 36.15
C ARG A 483 -6.27 6.35 36.13
N HIS A 484 -6.98 6.96 35.18
CA HIS A 484 -7.33 8.37 35.25
C HIS A 484 -8.22 8.59 36.49
N PRO A 485 -7.97 9.59 37.35
CA PRO A 485 -8.93 9.96 38.37
C PRO A 485 -10.21 10.46 37.67
N GLU A 486 -11.31 9.74 37.86
CA GLU A 486 -12.63 10.23 37.50
C GLU A 486 -12.84 11.56 38.24
N VAL A 487 -13.03 12.65 37.48
CA VAL A 487 -13.57 13.88 38.05
C VAL A 487 -15.00 13.56 38.46
N SER A 488 -15.20 13.31 39.76
CA SER A 488 -16.53 13.16 40.34
C SER A 488 -17.27 14.50 40.22
N ILE A 489 -18.11 14.63 39.20
CA ILE A 489 -19.09 15.71 39.11
C ILE A 489 -20.18 15.41 40.13
N PRO A 490 -20.59 16.36 41.00
CA PRO A 490 -21.71 16.15 41.91
C PRO A 490 -22.97 15.87 41.09
N THR A 491 -23.62 14.74 41.36
CA THR A 491 -24.93 14.41 40.80
C THR A 491 -25.96 15.42 41.29
N ASP A 492 -26.33 16.38 40.44
CA ASP A 492 -27.60 17.08 40.58
C ASP A 492 -28.70 16.23 39.94
N SER A 493 -29.53 15.67 40.82
CA SER A 493 -30.79 15.04 40.51
C SER A 493 -31.74 16.04 39.84
N ASN A 494 -31.97 15.88 38.53
CA ASN A 494 -33.29 15.97 37.86
C ASN A 494 -33.14 16.36 36.38
N SER A 495 -33.30 15.40 35.48
CA SER A 495 -34.19 15.53 34.32
C SER A 495 -34.26 14.21 33.56
N ARG A 496 -35.36 13.49 33.79
CA ARG A 496 -35.84 12.42 32.92
C ARG A 496 -36.30 13.02 31.59
N MET A 497 -35.79 12.50 30.48
CA MET A 497 -36.59 12.32 29.26
C MET A 497 -36.20 10.99 28.61
N ASP A 498 -37.15 10.08 28.56
CA ASP A 498 -37.12 8.79 27.84
C ASP A 498 -37.20 9.01 26.33
N MET A 499 -36.44 8.22 25.55
CA MET A 499 -36.87 7.60 24.26
C MET A 499 -35.77 6.68 23.68
N PRO A 500 -36.11 5.71 22.82
CA PRO A 500 -35.98 4.27 23.09
C PRO A 500 -34.67 3.65 22.61
N LEU A 501 -34.19 2.68 23.40
CA LEU A 501 -33.11 1.75 23.06
C LEU A 501 -33.63 0.68 22.09
N GLU A 502 -33.09 0.65 20.87
CA GLU A 502 -33.07 -0.58 20.08
C GLU A 502 -31.91 -1.45 20.56
N MET A 503 -32.29 -2.62 21.06
CA MET A 503 -31.42 -3.67 21.58
C MET A 503 -30.70 -4.38 20.42
N SER A 504 -29.41 -4.12 20.23
CA SER A 504 -28.48 -5.09 19.66
C SER A 504 -27.60 -5.63 20.78
N SER A 505 -27.96 -6.81 21.25
CA SER A 505 -27.18 -7.64 22.15
C SER A 505 -25.91 -8.13 21.44
N ASP A 506 -24.76 -7.54 21.75
CA ASP A 506 -23.47 -8.23 21.66
C ASP A 506 -22.84 -8.25 23.05
N SER A 507 -22.67 -9.46 23.57
CA SER A 507 -22.17 -9.77 24.90
C SER A 507 -20.64 -9.79 24.93
N SER A 508 -19.97 -8.71 24.53
CA SER A 508 -18.49 -8.65 24.52
C SER A 508 -17.86 -8.00 25.75
N LEU A 509 -18.64 -7.36 26.64
CA LEU A 509 -18.11 -6.63 27.80
C LEU A 509 -17.55 -7.52 28.93
N VAL A 510 -17.67 -8.86 28.81
CA VAL A 510 -17.25 -9.81 29.86
C VAL A 510 -15.95 -10.55 29.49
N GLU A 511 -15.52 -10.55 28.23
CA GLU A 511 -14.27 -11.22 27.80
C GLU A 511 -13.00 -10.39 28.11
N ASP A 512 -13.11 -9.07 28.25
CA ASP A 512 -11.96 -8.16 28.30
C ASP A 512 -11.19 -8.14 29.65
N PHE A 513 -11.85 -8.46 30.77
CA PHE A 513 -11.14 -8.57 32.05
C PHE A 513 -10.19 -9.78 32.10
N SER A 514 -10.42 -10.80 31.25
CA SER A 514 -9.57 -11.99 31.15
C SER A 514 -8.22 -11.68 30.47
N LEU A 515 -8.24 -10.98 29.34
CA LEU A 515 -7.05 -10.62 28.54
C LEU A 515 -6.07 -9.75 29.34
N MET A 516 -6.63 -8.81 30.10
CA MET A 516 -5.88 -7.85 30.94
C MET A 516 -5.20 -8.54 32.14
N SER A 517 -5.83 -9.57 32.70
CA SER A 517 -5.24 -10.41 33.75
C SER A 517 -4.17 -11.38 33.23
N GLN A 518 -4.18 -11.70 31.93
CA GLN A 518 -3.24 -12.60 31.27
C GLN A 518 -1.92 -11.89 30.90
N ILE A 519 -1.93 -10.59 30.56
CA ILE A 519 -0.71 -9.79 30.35
C ILE A 519 0.21 -9.85 31.57
N HIS A 520 -0.36 -9.77 32.78
CA HIS A 520 0.38 -9.84 34.04
C HIS A 520 1.01 -11.23 34.33
N LYS A 521 0.59 -12.29 33.62
CA LYS A 521 1.15 -13.65 33.78
C LYS A 521 2.30 -13.95 32.82
N LEU A 522 2.57 -13.09 31.83
CA LEU A 522 3.68 -13.28 30.91
C LEU A 522 5.00 -12.98 31.63
N GLN A 523 5.87 -13.99 31.74
CA GLN A 523 7.23 -13.79 32.25
C GLN A 523 8.09 -13.12 31.17
N MET A 524 7.96 -11.80 31.06
CA MET A 524 8.74 -11.02 30.10
C MET A 524 10.21 -10.94 30.50
N PRO A 525 11.15 -11.11 29.55
CA PRO A 525 12.58 -11.05 29.83
C PRO A 525 13.10 -9.63 30.09
N PHE A 526 12.35 -8.60 29.68
CA PHE A 526 12.73 -7.20 29.78
C PHE A 526 11.71 -6.41 30.60
N SER A 527 12.18 -5.37 31.27
CA SER A 527 11.29 -4.48 32.01
C SER A 527 10.52 -3.54 31.06
N SER A 528 9.42 -2.98 31.56
CA SER A 528 8.66 -1.95 30.83
C SER A 528 9.48 -0.68 30.59
N GLU A 529 10.30 -0.27 31.55
CA GLU A 529 11.18 0.89 31.41
C GLU A 529 12.25 0.67 30.34
N GLU A 530 12.94 -0.48 30.40
CA GLU A 530 13.96 -0.86 29.42
C GLU A 530 13.38 -0.93 28.00
N SER A 531 12.24 -1.60 27.85
CA SER A 531 11.56 -1.73 26.56
C SER A 531 11.06 -0.38 26.04
N SER A 532 10.60 0.52 26.91
CA SER A 532 10.19 1.89 26.53
C SER A 532 11.36 2.69 25.97
N LYS A 533 12.54 2.61 26.59
CA LYS A 533 13.78 3.24 26.09
C LYS A 533 14.19 2.67 24.74
N ILE A 534 14.14 1.34 24.59
CA ILE A 534 14.46 0.67 23.31
C ILE A 534 13.50 1.14 22.20
N CYS A 535 12.19 1.18 22.46
CA CYS A 535 11.19 1.68 21.51
C CYS A 535 11.41 3.14 21.15
N LEU A 536 11.73 4.01 22.13
CA LEU A 536 12.03 5.42 21.89
C LEU A 536 13.25 5.58 20.96
N HIS A 537 14.37 4.95 21.31
CA HIS A 537 15.58 5.02 20.49
C HIS A 537 15.34 4.47 19.09
N ALA A 538 14.65 3.34 18.96
CA ALA A 538 14.32 2.78 17.65
C ALA A 538 13.44 3.73 16.83
N ALA A 539 12.43 4.35 17.44
CA ALA A 539 11.53 5.28 16.75
C ALA A 539 12.27 6.54 16.26
N LEU A 540 13.12 7.14 17.09
CA LEU A 540 13.89 8.34 16.73
C LEU A 540 14.90 8.03 15.60
N ASN A 541 15.61 6.89 15.66
CA ASN A 541 16.51 6.50 14.56
C ASN A 541 15.74 6.28 13.25
N ILE A 542 14.55 5.66 13.29
CA ILE A 542 13.70 5.55 12.10
C ILE A 542 13.37 6.95 11.54
N VAL A 543 12.96 7.90 12.38
CA VAL A 543 12.64 9.27 11.93
C VAL A 543 13.84 9.92 11.23
N THR A 544 15.02 9.87 11.85
CA THR A 544 16.26 10.41 11.29
C THR A 544 16.60 9.76 9.95
N LEU A 545 16.49 8.44 9.84
CA LEU A 545 16.78 7.72 8.59
C LEU A 545 15.76 8.07 7.50
N LEU A 546 14.47 8.14 7.83
CA LEU A 546 13.40 8.49 6.87
C LEU A 546 13.53 9.92 6.33
N ASP A 547 13.96 10.88 7.17
CA ASP A 547 14.20 12.26 6.74
C ASP A 547 15.43 12.37 5.82
N ASN A 548 16.43 11.52 6.04
CA ASN A 548 17.67 11.46 5.24
C ASN A 548 17.57 10.60 3.97
N LEU A 549 16.43 9.94 3.71
CA LEU A 549 16.24 9.16 2.50
C LEU A 549 16.28 10.06 1.25
N LEU A 550 17.00 9.60 0.24
CA LEU A 550 17.25 10.33 -1.00
C LEU A 550 15.95 10.67 -1.74
N TYR A 551 15.89 11.85 -2.35
CA TYR A 551 14.86 12.23 -3.32
C TYR A 551 15.31 11.87 -4.74
N PRO A 552 14.38 11.59 -5.67
CA PRO A 552 14.75 11.29 -7.04
C PRO A 552 15.33 12.52 -7.76
N ASN A 553 16.49 12.36 -8.39
CA ASN A 553 17.18 13.42 -9.12
C ASN A 553 16.92 13.30 -10.62
N HIS A 554 16.22 14.28 -11.19
CA HIS A 554 15.77 14.28 -12.60
C HIS A 554 16.71 15.06 -13.53
N THR A 555 17.54 15.95 -12.98
CA THR A 555 18.57 16.72 -13.68
C THR A 555 19.93 16.10 -13.41
N SER A 556 20.68 15.83 -14.47
CA SER A 556 22.05 15.30 -14.45
C SER A 556 23.10 16.27 -13.88
N ASP A 557 22.68 17.34 -13.21
CA ASP A 557 23.57 18.28 -12.51
C ASP A 557 23.97 17.69 -11.15
N ILE A 558 25.09 16.97 -11.19
CA ILE A 558 25.82 16.36 -10.06
C ILE A 558 26.21 17.39 -8.96
N LEU A 559 25.97 18.69 -9.17
CA LEU A 559 26.36 19.77 -8.26
C LEU A 559 25.23 20.35 -7.39
N ALA A 560 23.98 19.89 -7.51
CA ALA A 560 22.90 20.35 -6.64
C ALA A 560 22.88 19.59 -5.30
N ASN A 561 23.97 19.72 -4.54
CA ASN A 561 24.00 19.35 -3.13
C ASN A 561 23.15 20.38 -2.36
N THR A 562 21.83 20.17 -2.28
CA THR A 562 20.91 20.87 -1.35
C THR A 562 19.52 20.25 -1.45
N GLN A 563 19.18 19.43 -0.45
CA GLN A 563 17.90 19.19 0.27
C GLN A 563 16.51 19.43 -0.37
N TYR A 564 16.37 19.91 -1.59
CA TYR A 564 15.11 20.12 -2.30
C TYR A 564 15.39 20.04 -3.81
N ALA A 565 15.41 18.82 -4.37
CA ALA A 565 15.36 18.62 -5.81
C ALA A 565 13.99 19.09 -6.32
N ARG A 566 13.85 20.41 -6.47
CA ARG A 566 12.69 21.09 -7.02
C ARG A 566 12.56 20.65 -8.47
N GLY A 567 11.47 19.96 -8.81
CA GLY A 567 11.06 19.79 -10.21
C GLY A 567 11.00 21.16 -10.90
N GLY A 568 11.10 21.22 -12.22
CA GLY A 568 11.12 22.46 -13.02
C GLY A 568 9.98 23.47 -12.79
N CYS A 569 9.05 23.18 -11.87
CA CYS A 569 7.99 24.06 -11.40
C CYS A 569 8.00 24.37 -9.88
N GLY A 570 9.07 24.04 -9.14
CA GLY A 570 9.18 24.36 -7.72
C GLY A 570 8.52 23.39 -6.73
N ASN A 571 7.95 22.27 -7.22
CA ASN A 571 7.34 21.22 -6.41
C ASN A 571 8.36 20.11 -6.09
N GLU A 572 8.26 19.56 -4.87
CA GLU A 572 9.03 18.39 -4.43
C GLU A 572 8.62 17.15 -5.22
N LEU A 573 9.60 16.34 -5.64
CA LEU A 573 9.32 15.08 -6.34
C LEU A 573 8.98 13.96 -5.33
N PRO A 574 7.99 13.11 -5.62
CA PRO A 574 7.68 11.98 -4.75
C PRO A 574 8.79 10.94 -4.80
N ARG A 575 9.19 10.45 -3.63
CA ARG A 575 9.83 9.13 -3.51
C ARG A 575 8.86 8.07 -4.01
N THR A 576 9.39 7.01 -4.61
CA THR A 576 8.58 5.88 -5.07
C THR A 576 8.96 4.59 -4.36
N MET A 577 8.21 3.52 -4.62
CA MET A 577 8.41 2.20 -4.01
C MET A 577 8.39 2.23 -2.46
N PRO A 578 7.23 2.55 -1.84
CA PRO A 578 7.07 2.79 -0.40
C PRO A 578 7.22 1.55 0.51
N THR A 579 8.35 0.83 0.43
CA THR A 579 8.61 -0.41 1.18
C THR A 579 8.81 -0.19 2.68
N VAL A 580 9.08 1.04 3.11
CA VAL A 580 9.33 1.41 4.52
C VAL A 580 8.22 2.28 5.14
N VAL A 581 7.09 2.48 4.44
CA VAL A 581 5.97 3.28 4.98
C VAL A 581 5.39 2.67 6.25
N CYS A 582 5.22 1.35 6.30
CA CYS A 582 4.75 0.67 7.51
C CYS A 582 5.72 0.88 8.69
N CYS A 583 7.02 0.97 8.43
CA CYS A 583 8.03 1.24 9.46
C CYS A 583 7.82 2.62 10.11
N GLY A 584 7.52 3.65 9.31
CA GLY A 584 7.16 4.98 9.80
C GLY A 584 5.85 5.00 10.61
N VAL A 585 4.88 4.15 10.25
CA VAL A 585 3.65 3.98 11.06
C VAL A 585 3.95 3.31 12.40
N GLN A 586 4.81 2.28 12.42
CA GLN A 586 5.19 1.61 13.67
C GLN A 586 5.98 2.54 14.61
N SER A 587 6.89 3.37 14.09
CA SER A 587 7.58 4.37 14.90
C SER A 587 6.64 5.46 15.42
N SER A 588 5.67 5.88 14.60
CA SER A 588 4.61 6.81 15.00
C SER A 588 3.77 6.25 16.15
N TYR A 589 3.34 4.99 16.05
CA TYR A 589 2.63 4.30 17.12
C TYR A 589 3.44 4.29 18.42
N ALA A 590 4.72 3.91 18.35
CA ALA A 590 5.59 3.89 19.53
C ALA A 590 5.71 5.28 20.18
N MET A 591 5.87 6.35 19.39
CA MET A 591 5.94 7.72 19.92
C MET A 591 4.61 8.20 20.52
N LEU A 592 3.46 7.85 19.92
CA LEU A 592 2.15 8.16 20.48
C LEU A 592 1.93 7.45 21.83
N MET A 593 2.31 6.17 21.93
CA MET A 593 2.24 5.41 23.19
C MET A 593 3.20 5.97 24.26
N LEU A 594 4.39 6.41 23.87
CA LEU A 594 5.32 7.10 24.79
C LEU A 594 4.78 8.47 25.23
N GLY A 595 4.09 9.20 24.36
CA GLY A 595 3.40 10.44 24.69
C GLY A 595 2.30 10.22 25.74
N LEU A 596 1.51 9.15 25.57
CA LEU A 596 0.52 8.72 26.56
C LEU A 596 1.17 8.38 27.91
N LYS A 597 2.28 7.63 27.89
CA LYS A 597 3.04 7.28 29.10
C LYS A 597 3.57 8.51 29.83
N ALA A 598 4.14 9.46 29.11
CA ALA A 598 4.66 10.70 29.67
C ALA A 598 3.54 11.54 30.30
N ARG A 599 2.39 11.64 29.63
CA ARG A 599 1.20 12.34 30.15
C ARG A 599 0.64 11.67 31.40
N ALA A 600 0.60 10.34 31.44
CA ALA A 600 0.18 9.61 32.63
C ALA A 600 1.05 9.95 33.85
N ILE A 601 2.38 9.94 33.69
CA ILE A 601 3.33 10.29 34.74
C ILE A 601 3.10 11.72 35.25
N GLN A 602 2.84 12.68 34.33
CA GLN A 602 2.52 14.06 34.70
C GLN A 602 1.27 14.17 35.59
N HIS A 603 0.27 13.30 35.41
CA HIS A 603 -0.98 13.35 36.18
C HIS A 603 -0.95 12.52 37.48
N THR A 604 -0.10 11.50 37.58
CA THR A 604 0.02 10.66 38.79
C THR A 604 1.04 11.17 39.80
N ALA A 605 1.83 12.17 39.43
CA ALA A 605 2.83 12.80 40.28
C ALA A 605 2.16 13.58 41.43
N PRO A 606 2.55 13.35 42.71
CA PRO A 606 2.14 14.22 43.81
C PRO A 606 2.71 15.64 43.59
N ASP A 607 2.03 16.66 44.12
CA ASP A 607 2.36 18.10 44.00
C ASP A 607 3.80 18.52 44.44
N ASP A 608 4.63 17.56 44.87
CA ASP A 608 6.02 17.73 45.32
C ASP A 608 7.09 17.50 44.24
N ILE A 609 6.73 17.28 42.97
CA ILE A 609 7.74 17.19 41.88
C ILE A 609 8.30 18.57 41.54
N ASN A 610 9.63 18.68 41.47
CA ASN A 610 10.35 19.89 41.07
C ASN A 610 9.87 20.39 39.69
N ALA A 611 9.69 21.71 39.54
CA ALA A 611 9.33 22.35 38.27
C ALA A 611 10.27 22.00 37.09
N LEU A 612 11.50 21.55 37.38
CA LEU A 612 12.44 21.05 36.37
C LEU A 612 11.98 19.74 35.70
N ASP A 613 11.39 18.79 36.44
CA ASP A 613 10.99 17.49 35.91
C ASP A 613 9.71 17.60 35.08
N THR A 614 8.78 18.50 35.46
CA THR A 614 7.61 18.84 34.66
C THR A 614 7.98 19.53 33.35
N THR A 615 9.02 20.39 33.38
CA THR A 615 9.56 21.06 32.18
C THR A 615 10.24 20.04 31.27
N SER A 616 11.05 19.12 31.82
CA SER A 616 11.70 18.04 31.06
C SER A 616 10.70 17.10 30.37
N LEU A 617 9.60 16.74 31.03
CA LEU A 617 8.53 15.93 30.42
C LEU A 617 7.76 16.69 29.32
N SER A 618 7.56 17.99 29.50
CA SER A 618 6.96 18.84 28.46
C SER A 618 7.88 18.93 27.23
N ASP A 619 9.18 19.15 27.44
CA ASP A 619 10.18 19.20 26.36
C ASP A 619 10.27 17.86 25.62
N PHE A 620 10.24 16.74 26.35
CA PHE A 620 10.17 15.41 25.76
C PHE A 620 8.91 15.22 24.89
N ARG A 621 7.73 15.63 25.37
CA ARG A 621 6.49 15.57 24.57
C ARG A 621 6.57 16.45 23.32
N ASN A 622 7.18 17.63 23.41
CA ASN A 622 7.42 18.50 22.26
C ASN A 622 8.36 17.85 21.23
N GLU A 623 9.39 17.15 21.67
CA GLU A 623 10.29 16.39 20.80
C GLU A 623 9.54 15.25 20.09
N LEU A 624 8.71 14.49 20.80
CA LEU A 624 7.86 13.45 20.18
C LEU A 624 6.92 14.05 19.12
N TYR A 625 6.26 15.17 19.44
CA TYR A 625 5.40 15.88 18.50
C TYR A 625 6.15 16.31 17.24
N HIS A 626 7.35 16.89 17.39
CA HIS A 626 8.17 17.31 16.26
C HIS A 626 8.55 16.12 15.36
N ASN A 627 9.02 15.02 15.96
CA ASN A 627 9.39 13.81 15.22
C ASN A 627 8.19 13.16 14.52
N LEU A 628 7.01 13.15 15.14
CA LEU A 628 5.77 12.71 14.52
C LEU A 628 5.40 13.55 13.28
N ARG A 629 5.60 14.88 13.34
CA ARG A 629 5.38 15.77 12.18
C ARG A 629 6.38 15.51 11.05
N LEU A 630 7.62 15.12 11.35
CA LEU A 630 8.59 14.68 10.31
C LEU A 630 8.10 13.42 9.60
N ILE A 631 7.52 12.45 10.32
CA ILE A 631 6.93 11.26 9.69
C ILE A 631 5.74 11.63 8.80
N VAL A 632 4.86 12.54 9.26
CA VAL A 632 3.76 13.04 8.43
C VAL A 632 4.28 13.65 7.13
N LYS A 633 5.28 14.53 7.19
CA LYS A 633 5.93 15.11 6.00
C LYS A 633 6.49 14.01 5.07
N PHE A 634 7.12 12.98 5.64
CA PHE A 634 7.60 11.83 4.91
C PHE A 634 6.47 11.08 4.17
N LEU A 635 5.33 10.83 4.83
CA LEU A 635 4.16 10.18 4.24
C LEU A 635 3.50 11.06 3.16
N GLU A 636 3.43 12.37 3.39
CA GLU A 636 2.91 13.34 2.42
C GLU A 636 3.73 13.37 1.13
N ASN A 637 5.05 13.16 1.20
CA ASN A 637 5.87 13.05 0.01
C ASN A 637 5.49 11.84 -0.87
N TYR A 638 5.23 10.67 -0.27
CA TYR A 638 4.72 9.51 -1.01
C TYR A 638 3.30 9.74 -1.55
N SER A 639 2.45 10.43 -0.79
CA SER A 639 1.05 10.66 -1.18
C SER A 639 0.88 11.61 -2.38
N ILE A 640 1.94 12.32 -2.78
CA ILE A 640 1.99 13.05 -4.06
C ILE A 640 1.72 12.11 -5.25
N ALA A 641 2.19 10.86 -5.18
CA ALA A 641 1.99 9.84 -6.20
C ALA A 641 0.96 8.77 -5.79
N PHE A 642 0.95 8.35 -4.52
CA PHE A 642 0.24 7.15 -4.07
C PHE A 642 -0.96 7.48 -3.17
N GLU A 643 -2.16 7.28 -3.69
CA GLU A 643 -3.39 7.74 -3.03
C GLU A 643 -3.75 6.96 -1.77
N ALA A 644 -3.41 5.66 -1.69
CA ALA A 644 -3.74 4.86 -0.50
C ALA A 644 -2.94 5.33 0.74
N ILE A 645 -1.71 5.82 0.52
CA ILE A 645 -0.83 6.33 1.58
C ILE A 645 -1.36 7.63 2.18
N GLN A 646 -2.11 8.44 1.43
CA GLN A 646 -2.74 9.65 1.98
C GLN A 646 -3.62 9.33 3.20
N GLY A 647 -4.35 8.20 3.17
CA GLY A 647 -5.18 7.78 4.30
C GLY A 647 -4.39 7.53 5.59
N ILE A 648 -3.13 7.07 5.46
CA ILE A 648 -2.24 6.85 6.60
C ILE A 648 -1.86 8.21 7.21
N SER A 649 -1.46 9.16 6.35
CA SER A 649 -1.11 10.52 6.79
C SER A 649 -2.29 11.20 7.48
N ASP A 650 -3.50 11.08 6.91
CA ASP A 650 -4.72 11.68 7.48
C ASP A 650 -5.04 11.10 8.87
N LYS A 651 -4.99 9.76 9.03
CA LYS A 651 -5.20 9.12 10.34
C LYS A 651 -4.13 9.50 11.36
N LEU A 652 -2.87 9.57 10.93
CA LEU A 652 -1.77 9.93 11.81
C LEU A 652 -1.88 11.38 12.29
N ASN A 653 -2.24 12.31 11.40
CA ASN A 653 -2.49 13.71 11.77
C ASN A 653 -3.62 13.83 12.81
N GLN A 654 -4.74 13.12 12.59
CA GLN A 654 -5.84 13.09 13.56
C GLN A 654 -5.38 12.56 14.93
N ALA A 655 -4.52 11.53 14.94
CA ALA A 655 -3.99 10.96 16.16
C ALA A 655 -3.05 11.92 16.91
N ILE A 656 -2.17 12.61 16.17
CA ILE A 656 -1.26 13.62 16.73
C ILE A 656 -2.05 14.79 17.33
N ASP A 657 -3.03 15.30 16.59
CA ASP A 657 -3.83 16.45 17.04
C ASP A 657 -4.62 16.10 18.32
N ARG A 658 -5.15 14.87 18.41
CA ARG A 658 -5.84 14.39 19.62
C ARG A 658 -4.90 14.19 20.82
N GLU A 659 -3.65 13.81 20.60
CA GLU A 659 -2.70 13.50 21.69
C GLU A 659 -1.99 14.75 22.23
N PHE A 660 -1.67 15.70 21.35
CA PHE A 660 -0.78 16.83 21.68
C PHE A 660 -1.46 18.21 21.61
N LEU A 661 -2.61 18.34 20.94
CA LEU A 661 -3.29 19.64 20.74
C LEU A 661 -4.70 19.71 21.36
N ALA A 662 -5.24 18.58 21.81
CA ALA A 662 -6.47 18.51 22.60
C ALA A 662 -6.15 18.50 24.09
#